data_AF-A0A949L2Z5-F1
#
_entry.id   AF-A0A949L2Z5-F1
#
_cell.length_a   1.000
_cell.length_b   1.000
_cell.length_c   1.000
_cell.angle_alpha   90.00
_cell.angle_beta   90.00
_cell.angle_gamma   90.00
#
_symmetry.space_group_name_H-M   'P 1'
#
loop_
_entity.id
_entity.type
_entity.pdbx_description
1 polymer ?
#
loop_
_entity_poly.entity_id
_entity_poly.type
_entity_poly.pdbx_seq_one_letter_code
_entity_poly.pdbx_strand_id
1 'polypeptide(L)'
;MSKRNLPLILGIVILILILLIMLFPEMFASQSPYTIQHLRFLHDDGRLSVERAPFSPDDGFVLGSDHLGRDIYSYIIYGTRLTISLGVLIALGQFLIAVPMALYAGFGSRIAKSIIQQFNVIFSAIPALLITIIILKLDYFVGLEKQKSILSFILVLTAVSWARLGNLVMERVEAILTQPFIKGEVAIGKKHFRIAIENVLPHLAPELIVLFFMEIARNLSTLMQLGIFSVFIGNLGLINDPSSGVQINTDISFEPEWASMLSTSRTLISIAPWTVIYPALAFFISVLGFNLFGEGLRTMMQQKDSRSILAFRKIITLDFKYLWVNVDKKSKIKIAIWTAMFGLLIGFFSLINYEDYSVGYASVENKLPETTIIGTEAAANTANFIADYMSGLGIEPLNKDSLLMPYDIGPSFLIEEQMMSLRLESGEHILNPGTDYAILTSGNIAESGVVYDATKDDLYKIGSYNQFENKFLLIDQLYYSDTAIQHIIKTITDNVSVKGVILVARSGQIIQNMIVDADEDNVVIVVSQEISQTLKENPGMMISIKTVVKPLTSTGYNVVGIHHGTDPHISDEAIVVGMSFNYLNQEGREVLKFNMKLMERLCEMSDQKRSFIFLFLDGTINEKQHGINYISKDFPYSPQKIQVYVDLTSINHERFGEIEFSTAQAPATRQFAWSLGHQFDSKLNQKGYTMQLLETKYIDGSYYFTQHESDNALFWNRGIPTVVLGTLKTETNPWSLDDLGSIILEVINNNNY
;
A
#
# COMPACT_ATOMS: atom_id res chain seq x y z
N MET A 1 -23.38 45.03 -37.06
CA MET A 1 -23.19 43.57 -36.96
C MET A 1 -22.35 43.28 -35.72
N SER A 2 -22.93 42.63 -34.70
CA SER A 2 -22.20 42.20 -33.51
C SER A 2 -21.07 41.25 -33.94
N LYS A 3 -19.80 41.66 -33.79
CA LYS A 3 -18.67 40.75 -34.00
C LYS A 3 -18.83 39.64 -32.96
N ARG A 4 -19.09 38.41 -33.43
CA ARG A 4 -19.17 37.23 -32.55
C ARG A 4 -17.87 37.16 -31.75
N ASN A 5 -17.97 37.01 -30.43
CA ASN A 5 -16.83 36.85 -29.56
C ASN A 5 -16.28 35.42 -29.72
N LEU A 6 -15.48 35.23 -30.76
CA LEU A 6 -14.92 33.93 -31.14
C LEU A 6 -14.07 33.31 -30.01
N PRO A 7 -13.20 34.06 -29.29
CA PRO A 7 -12.49 33.53 -28.12
C PRO A 7 -13.44 32.94 -27.06
N LEU A 8 -14.53 33.65 -26.74
CA LEU A 8 -15.49 33.17 -25.75
C LEU A 8 -16.18 31.87 -26.19
N ILE A 9 -16.58 31.76 -27.46
CA ILE A 9 -17.27 30.57 -27.97
C ILE A 9 -16.34 29.35 -27.93
N LEU A 10 -15.12 29.50 -28.43
CA LEU A 10 -14.13 28.42 -28.43
C LEU A 10 -13.76 28.01 -27.00
N GLY A 11 -13.53 28.97 -26.12
CA GLY A 11 -13.27 28.71 -24.70
C GLY A 11 -14.41 27.94 -24.03
N ILE A 12 -15.67 28.34 -24.25
CA ILE A 12 -16.84 27.63 -23.71
C ILE A 12 -16.89 26.18 -24.19
N VAL A 13 -16.66 25.94 -25.49
CA VAL A 13 -16.71 24.58 -26.05
C VAL A 13 -15.63 23.69 -25.42
N ILE A 14 -14.40 24.19 -25.31
CA ILE A 14 -13.29 23.45 -24.70
C ILE A 14 -13.59 23.15 -23.22
N LEU A 15 -14.05 24.15 -22.45
CA LEU A 15 -14.33 23.96 -21.03
C LEU A 15 -15.51 23.01 -20.78
N ILE A 16 -16.54 23.02 -21.63
CA ILE A 16 -17.64 22.05 -21.54
C ILE A 16 -17.12 20.63 -21.80
N LEU A 17 -16.25 20.45 -22.81
CA LEU A 17 -15.67 19.14 -23.09
C LEU A 17 -14.82 18.63 -21.92
N ILE A 18 -13.94 19.48 -21.37
CA ILE A 18 -13.12 19.15 -20.18
C ILE A 18 -14.02 18.77 -19.01
N LEU A 19 -15.11 19.51 -18.78
CA LEU A 19 -16.05 19.23 -17.69
C LEU A 19 -16.78 17.90 -17.88
N LEU A 20 -17.15 17.54 -19.11
CA LEU A 20 -17.75 16.24 -19.42
C LEU A 20 -16.76 15.09 -19.16
N ILE A 21 -15.51 15.23 -19.62
CA ILE A 21 -14.44 14.24 -19.39
C ILE A 21 -14.17 14.07 -17.88
N MET A 22 -14.10 15.19 -17.14
CA MET A 22 -13.85 15.19 -15.71
C MET A 22 -14.95 14.48 -14.90
N LEU A 23 -16.23 14.68 -15.28
CA LEU A 23 -17.38 14.12 -14.57
C LEU A 23 -17.68 12.67 -14.99
N PHE A 24 -17.47 12.33 -16.26
CA PHE A 24 -17.84 11.03 -16.82
C PHE A 24 -16.68 10.39 -17.61
N PRO A 25 -15.52 10.10 -16.98
CA PRO A 25 -14.35 9.56 -17.68
C PRO A 25 -14.65 8.23 -18.39
N GLU A 26 -15.47 7.37 -17.77
CA GLU A 26 -15.91 6.08 -18.30
C GLU A 26 -16.70 6.19 -19.63
N MET A 27 -17.31 7.34 -19.92
CA MET A 27 -17.97 7.57 -21.22
C MET A 27 -16.97 7.79 -22.36
N PHE A 28 -15.75 8.20 -22.04
CA PHE A 28 -14.72 8.55 -23.01
C PHE A 28 -13.63 7.49 -23.10
N ALA A 29 -13.26 6.85 -21.99
CA ALA A 29 -12.26 5.79 -21.94
C ALA A 29 -12.87 4.49 -21.41
N SER A 30 -12.65 3.40 -22.13
CA SER A 30 -13.13 2.07 -21.80
C SER A 30 -12.03 1.14 -21.29
N GLN A 31 -10.82 1.65 -21.00
CA GLN A 31 -9.77 0.87 -20.35
C GLN A 31 -9.45 1.54 -19.02
N SER A 32 -9.08 0.73 -18.03
CA SER A 32 -8.64 1.24 -16.73
C SER A 32 -7.26 1.89 -16.89
N PRO A 33 -7.02 3.12 -16.37
CA PRO A 33 -5.72 3.78 -16.48
C PRO A 33 -4.63 3.08 -15.65
N TYR A 34 -5.00 2.07 -14.88
CA TYR A 34 -4.14 1.30 -13.99
C TYR A 34 -3.75 -0.08 -14.55
N THR A 35 -4.32 -0.50 -15.69
CA THR A 35 -3.96 -1.75 -16.36
C THR A 35 -2.52 -1.67 -16.90
N ILE A 36 -1.65 -2.58 -16.45
CA ILE A 36 -0.24 -2.65 -16.84
C ILE A 36 -0.05 -3.81 -17.81
N GLN A 37 0.47 -3.54 -19.00
CA GLN A 37 0.77 -4.57 -19.99
C GLN A 37 2.23 -4.48 -20.46
N HIS A 38 3.14 -5.16 -19.78
CA HIS A 38 4.57 -5.10 -20.15
C HIS A 38 4.90 -5.76 -21.49
N LEU A 39 4.16 -6.79 -21.87
CA LEU A 39 4.38 -7.58 -23.07
C LEU A 39 3.08 -7.76 -23.83
N ARG A 40 3.16 -7.67 -25.16
CA ARG A 40 2.08 -8.08 -26.04
C ARG A 40 2.59 -9.05 -27.08
N PHE A 41 1.74 -10.01 -27.39
CA PHE A 41 2.01 -11.07 -28.36
C PHE A 41 1.27 -10.73 -29.64
N LEU A 42 2.02 -10.42 -30.69
CA LEU A 42 1.47 -10.15 -32.01
C LEU A 42 1.64 -11.41 -32.86
N HIS A 43 0.61 -11.71 -33.65
CA HIS A 43 0.66 -12.76 -34.67
C HIS A 43 0.71 -12.07 -36.02
N ASP A 44 1.87 -12.11 -36.66
CA ASP A 44 2.05 -11.55 -38.00
C ASP A 44 2.63 -12.63 -38.92
N ASP A 45 1.94 -12.94 -40.01
CA ASP A 45 2.31 -13.96 -41.01
C ASP A 45 2.74 -15.33 -40.44
N GLY A 46 2.04 -15.83 -39.41
CA GLY A 46 2.31 -17.14 -38.80
C GLY A 46 3.56 -17.17 -37.89
N ARG A 47 4.11 -16.01 -37.54
CA ARG A 47 5.18 -15.84 -36.55
C ARG A 47 4.65 -15.10 -35.32
N LEU A 48 4.91 -15.65 -34.15
CA LEU A 48 4.69 -14.99 -32.87
C LEU A 48 5.81 -13.98 -32.65
N SER A 49 5.50 -12.68 -32.68
CA SER A 49 6.42 -11.62 -32.26
C SER A 49 6.00 -11.11 -30.88
N VAL A 50 6.99 -10.90 -30.01
CA VAL A 50 6.78 -10.35 -28.66
C VAL A 50 7.28 -8.93 -28.66
N GLU A 51 6.39 -7.99 -28.38
CA GLU A 51 6.72 -6.59 -28.22
C GLU A 51 6.67 -6.21 -26.74
N ARG A 52 7.58 -5.33 -26.32
CA ARG A 52 7.67 -4.83 -24.94
C ARG A 52 7.28 -3.37 -24.92
N ALA A 53 6.54 -2.97 -23.90
CA ALA A 53 6.18 -1.57 -23.67
C ALA A 53 7.43 -0.65 -23.63
N PRO A 54 7.34 0.60 -24.11
CA PRO A 54 6.15 1.30 -24.59
C PRO A 54 5.71 0.89 -26.01
N PHE A 55 4.42 0.65 -26.18
CA PHE A 55 3.79 0.31 -27.46
C PHE A 55 3.47 1.57 -28.27
N SER A 56 3.73 1.52 -29.58
CA SER A 56 3.34 2.60 -30.50
C SER A 56 1.81 2.70 -30.65
N PRO A 57 1.28 3.88 -31.04
CA PRO A 57 -0.14 4.03 -31.30
C PRO A 57 -0.69 3.04 -32.34
N ASP A 58 -1.76 2.33 -31.99
CA ASP A 58 -2.49 1.39 -32.84
C ASP A 58 -3.95 1.18 -32.37
N ASP A 59 -4.65 0.19 -32.93
CA ASP A 59 -6.06 -0.09 -32.61
C ASP A 59 -6.27 -0.54 -31.15
N GLY A 60 -5.25 -1.10 -30.49
CA GLY A 60 -5.30 -1.49 -29.08
C GLY A 60 -4.94 -0.34 -28.14
N PHE A 61 -3.95 0.47 -28.53
CA PHE A 61 -3.46 1.63 -27.80
C PHE A 61 -3.58 2.88 -28.69
N VAL A 62 -4.74 3.54 -28.69
CA VAL A 62 -5.05 4.64 -29.65
C VAL A 62 -4.02 5.78 -29.62
N LEU A 63 -3.50 6.10 -28.43
CA LEU A 63 -2.45 7.12 -28.24
C LEU A 63 -1.09 6.50 -27.86
N GLY A 64 -0.95 5.19 -28.02
CA GLY A 64 0.19 4.39 -27.56
C GLY A 64 0.13 4.10 -26.06
N SER A 65 1.12 3.36 -25.58
CA SER A 65 1.29 3.09 -24.16
C SER A 65 2.50 3.82 -23.57
N ASP A 66 2.51 3.94 -22.24
CA ASP A 66 3.71 4.32 -21.51
C ASP A 66 4.68 3.14 -21.32
N HIS A 67 5.78 3.37 -20.61
CA HIS A 67 6.81 2.34 -20.33
C HIS A 67 6.33 1.14 -19.51
N LEU A 68 5.19 1.27 -18.83
CA LEU A 68 4.56 0.18 -18.09
C LEU A 68 3.57 -0.59 -18.96
N GLY A 69 3.21 -0.04 -20.12
CA GLY A 69 2.16 -0.60 -20.96
C GLY A 69 0.77 -0.09 -20.61
N ARG A 70 0.66 1.02 -19.86
CA ARG A 70 -0.61 1.67 -19.56
C ARG A 70 -1.08 2.48 -20.76
N ASP A 71 -2.38 2.41 -21.07
CA ASP A 71 -2.97 3.16 -22.18
C ASP A 71 -2.97 4.67 -21.90
N ILE A 72 -2.23 5.43 -22.72
CA ILE A 72 -2.05 6.88 -22.55
C ILE A 72 -3.36 7.64 -22.72
N TYR A 73 -4.24 7.15 -23.60
CA TYR A 73 -5.54 7.77 -23.82
C TYR A 73 -6.38 7.76 -22.55
N SER A 74 -6.57 6.57 -21.97
CA SER A 74 -7.30 6.38 -20.71
C SER A 74 -6.64 7.15 -19.57
N TYR A 75 -5.30 7.13 -19.49
CA TYR A 75 -4.56 7.88 -18.48
C TYR A 75 -4.81 9.40 -18.56
N ILE A 76 -4.87 9.97 -19.78
CA ILE A 76 -5.19 11.41 -19.97
C ILE A 76 -6.63 11.70 -19.56
N ILE A 77 -7.59 10.87 -19.98
CA ILE A 77 -9.02 11.04 -19.69
C ILE A 77 -9.25 11.04 -18.17
N TYR A 78 -8.79 10.01 -17.46
CA TYR A 78 -8.92 9.91 -16.01
C TYR A 78 -8.10 10.99 -15.28
N GLY A 79 -6.92 11.33 -15.80
CA GLY A 79 -6.05 12.36 -15.21
C GLY A 79 -6.58 13.79 -15.31
N THR A 80 -7.54 14.05 -16.20
CA THR A 80 -8.21 15.34 -16.34
C THR A 80 -8.75 15.84 -15.00
N ARG A 81 -9.36 14.94 -14.22
CA ARG A 81 -10.00 15.31 -12.95
C ARG A 81 -9.00 15.89 -11.95
N LEU A 82 -7.89 15.19 -11.70
CA LEU A 82 -6.90 15.62 -10.72
C LEU A 82 -6.17 16.89 -11.19
N THR A 83 -5.68 16.90 -12.43
CA THR A 83 -4.89 18.01 -12.96
C THR A 83 -5.69 19.32 -13.05
N ILE A 84 -6.95 19.27 -13.53
CA ILE A 84 -7.82 20.46 -13.58
C ILE A 84 -8.23 20.92 -12.18
N SER A 85 -8.56 19.98 -11.28
CA SER A 85 -8.90 20.28 -9.88
C SER A 85 -7.81 21.07 -9.17
N LEU A 86 -6.55 20.66 -9.34
CA LEU A 86 -5.41 21.36 -8.76
C LEU A 86 -5.29 22.80 -9.28
N GLY A 87 -5.37 22.99 -10.60
CA GLY A 87 -5.32 24.32 -11.20
C GLY A 87 -6.38 25.28 -10.63
N VAL A 88 -7.60 24.76 -10.40
CA VAL A 88 -8.73 25.48 -9.79
C VAL A 88 -8.50 25.77 -8.31
N LEU A 89 -8.12 24.76 -7.51
CA LEU A 89 -7.93 24.91 -6.07
C LEU A 89 -6.77 25.86 -5.74
N ILE A 90 -5.68 25.81 -6.51
CA ILE A 90 -4.57 26.77 -6.38
C ILE A 90 -5.06 28.19 -6.71
N ALA A 91 -5.85 28.38 -7.77
CA ALA A 91 -6.39 29.69 -8.11
C ALA A 91 -7.31 30.21 -7.00
N LEU A 92 -8.17 29.36 -6.43
CA LEU A 92 -9.02 29.73 -5.29
C LEU A 92 -8.20 30.16 -4.08
N GLY A 93 -7.17 29.39 -3.72
CA GLY A 93 -6.24 29.73 -2.63
C GLY A 93 -5.56 31.08 -2.84
N GLN A 94 -5.09 31.35 -4.07
CA GLN A 94 -4.49 32.64 -4.43
C GLN A 94 -5.48 33.80 -4.24
N PHE A 95 -6.74 33.65 -4.69
CA PHE A 95 -7.77 34.68 -4.54
C PHE A 95 -8.17 34.94 -3.09
N LEU A 96 -8.26 33.88 -2.28
CA LEU A 96 -8.58 33.96 -0.85
C LEU A 96 -7.56 34.82 -0.07
N ILE A 97 -6.30 34.84 -0.49
CA ILE A 97 -5.26 35.67 0.12
C ILE A 97 -5.15 37.04 -0.59
N ALA A 98 -5.08 37.04 -1.91
CA ALA A 98 -4.78 38.22 -2.71
C ALA A 98 -5.86 39.31 -2.62
N VAL A 99 -7.15 38.95 -2.73
CA VAL A 99 -8.23 39.93 -2.78
C VAL A 99 -8.40 40.67 -1.44
N PRO A 100 -8.47 39.99 -0.27
CA PRO A 100 -8.56 40.69 1.02
C PRO A 100 -7.33 41.57 1.29
N MET A 101 -6.13 41.07 1.00
CA MET A 101 -4.88 41.84 1.17
C MET A 101 -4.85 43.09 0.28
N ALA A 102 -5.23 42.96 -0.98
CA ALA A 102 -5.28 44.07 -1.93
C ALA A 102 -6.32 45.13 -1.54
N LEU A 103 -7.50 44.71 -1.08
CA LEU A 103 -8.52 45.63 -0.57
C LEU A 103 -7.98 46.40 0.65
N TYR A 104 -7.38 45.69 1.61
CA TYR A 104 -6.84 46.31 2.82
C TYR A 104 -5.70 47.30 2.51
N ALA A 105 -4.81 46.94 1.57
CA ALA A 105 -3.76 47.83 1.07
C ALA A 105 -4.33 49.08 0.40
N GLY A 106 -5.33 48.92 -0.47
CA GLY A 106 -5.96 50.03 -1.20
C GLY A 106 -6.63 51.08 -0.30
N PHE A 107 -7.19 50.66 0.85
CA PHE A 107 -7.76 51.57 1.85
C PHE A 107 -6.70 52.29 2.73
N GLY A 108 -5.41 52.19 2.38
CA GLY A 108 -4.34 52.97 3.00
C GLY A 108 -3.46 52.19 3.99
N SER A 109 -3.62 50.87 4.10
CA SER A 109 -2.74 50.04 4.93
C SER A 109 -1.33 49.95 4.33
N ARG A 110 -0.38 50.68 4.94
CA ARG A 110 1.04 50.65 4.54
C ARG A 110 1.66 49.27 4.70
N ILE A 111 1.27 48.53 5.74
CA ILE A 111 1.79 47.19 6.02
C ILE A 111 1.34 46.23 4.92
N ALA A 112 0.04 46.15 4.61
CA ALA A 112 -0.46 45.25 3.58
C ALA A 112 0.11 45.57 2.20
N LYS A 113 0.18 46.86 1.85
CA LYS A 113 0.83 47.32 0.61
C LYS A 113 2.29 46.90 0.54
N SER A 114 3.04 47.10 1.63
CA SER A 114 4.45 46.72 1.71
C SER A 114 4.64 45.20 1.59
N ILE A 115 3.82 44.39 2.27
CA ILE A 115 3.86 42.93 2.17
C ILE A 115 3.61 42.48 0.72
N ILE A 116 2.52 42.94 0.09
CA ILE A 116 2.20 42.59 -1.30
C ILE A 116 3.37 42.92 -2.22
N GLN A 117 3.90 44.15 -2.12
CA GLN A 117 4.99 44.60 -2.98
C GLN A 117 6.29 43.84 -2.73
N GLN A 118 6.66 43.59 -1.47
CA GLN A 118 7.87 42.85 -1.12
C GLN A 118 7.81 41.40 -1.63
N PHE A 119 6.73 40.68 -1.34
CA PHE A 119 6.56 39.31 -1.84
C PHE A 119 6.48 39.28 -3.37
N ASN A 120 5.81 40.24 -4.01
CA ASN A 120 5.77 40.33 -5.46
C ASN A 120 7.17 40.55 -6.05
N VAL A 121 7.99 41.40 -5.44
CA VAL A 121 9.40 41.61 -5.86
C VAL A 121 10.23 40.34 -5.65
N ILE A 122 10.11 39.69 -4.48
CA ILE A 122 10.85 38.45 -4.16
C ILE A 122 10.53 37.34 -5.17
N PHE A 123 9.23 37.07 -5.41
CA PHE A 123 8.79 36.02 -6.33
C PHE A 123 8.93 36.38 -7.82
N SER A 124 9.13 37.67 -8.13
CA SER A 124 9.49 38.10 -9.50
C SER A 124 10.99 38.03 -9.74
N ALA A 125 11.82 38.19 -8.70
CA ALA A 125 13.28 38.14 -8.80
C ALA A 125 13.81 36.71 -8.98
N ILE A 126 13.22 35.75 -8.26
CA ILE A 126 13.51 34.32 -8.42
C ILE A 126 12.35 33.71 -9.19
N PRO A 127 12.58 33.00 -10.31
CA PRO A 127 11.52 32.30 -11.02
C PRO A 127 10.66 31.46 -10.05
N ALA A 128 9.37 31.77 -9.97
CA ALA A 128 8.41 31.09 -9.10
C ALA A 128 8.46 29.55 -9.25
N LEU A 129 8.76 29.09 -10.46
CA LEU A 129 9.00 27.68 -10.77
C LEU A 129 10.16 27.10 -9.95
N LEU A 130 11.29 27.79 -9.86
CA LEU A 130 12.47 27.33 -9.11
C LEU A 130 12.18 27.23 -7.60
N ILE A 131 11.51 28.24 -7.02
CA ILE A 131 11.11 28.21 -5.61
C ILE A 131 10.20 27.01 -5.35
N THR A 132 9.22 26.80 -6.23
CA THR A 132 8.27 25.69 -6.10
C THR A 132 8.98 24.34 -6.16
N ILE A 133 9.93 24.17 -7.09
CA ILE A 133 10.74 22.95 -7.20
C ILE A 133 11.54 22.74 -5.91
N ILE A 134 12.23 23.77 -5.42
CA ILE A 134 13.08 23.65 -4.21
C ILE A 134 12.23 23.22 -3.01
N ILE A 135 11.07 23.85 -2.79
CA ILE A 135 10.21 23.54 -1.65
C ILE A 135 9.62 22.13 -1.78
N LEU A 136 9.05 21.79 -2.94
CA LEU A 136 8.37 20.50 -3.12
C LEU A 136 9.34 19.31 -3.22
N LYS A 137 10.63 19.56 -3.46
CA LYS A 137 11.69 18.53 -3.42
C LYS A 137 12.38 18.39 -2.06
N LEU A 138 11.99 19.13 -1.03
CA LEU A 138 12.50 18.87 0.32
C LEU A 138 11.99 17.51 0.79
N ASP A 139 12.83 16.74 1.49
CA ASP A 139 12.52 15.39 1.99
C ASP A 139 11.20 15.33 2.78
N TYR A 140 10.84 16.42 3.48
CA TYR A 140 9.56 16.52 4.18
C TYR A 140 8.33 16.37 3.27
N PHE A 141 8.41 16.83 2.02
CA PHE A 141 7.33 16.76 1.04
C PHE A 141 7.43 15.51 0.12
N VAL A 142 8.64 14.97 -0.05
CA VAL A 142 8.94 13.77 -0.84
C VAL A 142 8.63 12.54 0.02
N GLY A 143 7.40 12.03 -0.05
CA GLY A 143 6.92 10.90 0.77
C GLY A 143 5.61 11.17 1.51
N LEU A 144 5.01 12.35 1.31
CA LEU A 144 3.66 12.62 1.79
C LEU A 144 2.63 11.73 1.09
N GLU A 145 1.70 11.16 1.86
CA GLU A 145 0.49 10.50 1.35
C GLU A 145 -0.21 11.36 0.29
N LYS A 146 -0.90 10.70 -0.65
CA LYS A 146 -1.63 11.35 -1.77
C LYS A 146 -2.33 12.65 -1.37
N GLN A 147 -3.14 12.61 -0.31
CA GLN A 147 -3.92 13.76 0.15
C GLN A 147 -3.04 14.90 0.67
N LYS A 148 -2.00 14.57 1.47
CA LYS A 148 -1.03 15.53 2.00
C LYS A 148 -0.15 16.12 0.89
N SER A 149 0.18 15.33 -0.13
CA SER A 149 0.91 15.78 -1.32
C SER A 149 0.08 16.79 -2.12
N ILE A 150 -1.20 16.48 -2.41
CA ILE A 150 -2.14 17.40 -3.07
C ILE A 150 -2.23 18.73 -2.29
N LEU A 151 -2.43 18.65 -0.98
CA LEU A 151 -2.51 19.84 -0.12
C LEU A 151 -1.21 20.66 -0.17
N SER A 152 -0.06 20.00 -0.16
CA SER A 152 1.26 20.67 -0.23
C SER A 152 1.44 21.42 -1.54
N PHE A 153 1.09 20.81 -2.68
CA PHE A 153 1.09 21.50 -3.97
C PHE A 153 0.18 22.72 -3.95
N ILE A 154 -1.05 22.59 -3.42
CA ILE A 154 -2.01 23.71 -3.31
C ILE A 154 -1.41 24.84 -2.46
N LEU A 155 -0.89 24.53 -1.27
CA LEU A 155 -0.37 25.52 -0.34
C LEU A 155 0.88 26.22 -0.88
N VAL A 156 1.84 25.47 -1.41
CA VAL A 156 3.11 26.01 -1.92
C VAL A 156 2.86 26.89 -3.15
N LEU A 157 2.11 26.40 -4.15
CA LEU A 157 1.82 27.18 -5.34
C LEU A 157 0.96 28.41 -5.03
N THR A 158 0.05 28.31 -4.06
CA THR A 158 -0.69 29.47 -3.55
C THR A 158 0.26 30.48 -2.91
N ALA A 159 1.15 30.03 -2.01
CA ALA A 159 2.09 30.88 -1.28
C ALA A 159 3.09 31.60 -2.18
N VAL A 160 3.54 30.96 -3.26
CA VAL A 160 4.50 31.56 -4.22
C VAL A 160 3.81 32.54 -5.17
N SER A 161 2.54 32.31 -5.51
CA SER A 161 1.90 33.02 -6.63
C SER A 161 0.84 34.05 -6.23
N TRP A 162 0.42 34.10 -4.96
CA TRP A 162 -0.63 35.03 -4.50
C TRP A 162 -0.20 36.50 -4.60
N ALA A 163 1.07 36.82 -4.34
CA ALA A 163 1.53 38.21 -4.24
C ALA A 163 1.45 38.95 -5.59
N ARG A 164 1.72 38.23 -6.69
CA ARG A 164 1.55 38.76 -8.05
C ARG A 164 0.10 39.16 -8.33
N LEU A 165 -0.83 38.24 -8.02
CA LEU A 165 -2.26 38.51 -8.14
C LEU A 165 -2.68 39.66 -7.22
N GLY A 166 -2.19 39.67 -5.98
CA GLY A 166 -2.44 40.73 -5.00
C GLY A 166 -1.99 42.10 -5.49
N ASN A 167 -0.81 42.20 -6.10
CA ASN A 167 -0.32 43.46 -6.67
C ASN A 167 -1.23 43.97 -7.80
N LEU A 168 -1.60 43.08 -8.72
CA LEU A 168 -2.49 43.42 -9.83
C LEU A 168 -3.88 43.87 -9.33
N VAL A 169 -4.46 43.12 -8.38
CA VAL A 169 -5.76 43.46 -7.78
C VAL A 169 -5.66 44.78 -7.00
N MET A 170 -4.55 45.02 -6.29
CA MET A 170 -4.31 46.26 -5.54
C MET A 170 -4.29 47.48 -6.47
N GLU A 171 -3.60 47.41 -7.61
CA GLU A 171 -3.58 48.48 -8.61
C GLU A 171 -5.01 48.82 -9.10
N ARG A 172 -5.87 47.81 -9.26
CA ARG A 172 -7.27 48.00 -9.63
C ARG A 172 -8.11 48.59 -8.52
N VAL A 173 -7.92 48.14 -7.28
CA VAL A 173 -8.59 48.70 -6.11
C VAL A 173 -8.23 50.18 -5.97
N GLU A 174 -6.95 50.54 -6.04
CA GLU A 174 -6.49 51.92 -5.98
C GLU A 174 -7.12 52.77 -7.11
N ALA A 175 -7.16 52.27 -8.34
CA ALA A 175 -7.82 52.94 -9.45
C ALA A 175 -9.32 53.20 -9.21
N ILE A 176 -10.04 52.26 -8.61
CA ILE A 176 -11.46 52.43 -8.26
C ILE A 176 -11.61 53.45 -7.12
N LEU A 177 -10.76 53.41 -6.10
CA LEU A 177 -10.86 54.29 -4.94
C LEU A 177 -10.63 55.77 -5.29
N THR A 178 -9.91 56.06 -6.38
CA THR A 178 -9.73 57.44 -6.87
C THR A 178 -10.97 58.03 -7.56
N GLN A 179 -11.98 57.22 -7.87
CA GLN A 179 -13.17 57.65 -8.63
C GLN A 179 -14.08 58.60 -7.83
N PRO A 180 -14.75 59.58 -8.49
CA PRO A 180 -15.59 60.58 -7.81
C PRO A 180 -16.73 59.98 -6.99
N PHE A 181 -17.35 58.88 -7.44
CA PHE A 181 -18.45 58.25 -6.71
C PHE A 181 -17.98 57.68 -5.36
N ILE A 182 -16.75 57.18 -5.26
CA ILE A 182 -16.17 56.72 -3.99
C ILE A 182 -15.96 57.90 -3.04
N LYS A 183 -15.49 59.05 -3.54
CA LYS A 183 -15.36 60.26 -2.72
C LYS A 183 -16.70 60.73 -2.16
N GLY A 184 -17.78 60.61 -2.94
CA GLY A 184 -19.15 60.87 -2.47
C GLY A 184 -19.58 59.94 -1.33
N GLU A 185 -19.27 58.66 -1.43
CA GLU A 185 -19.59 57.65 -0.40
C GLU A 185 -18.82 57.89 0.91
N VAL A 186 -17.57 58.35 0.81
CA VAL A 186 -16.79 58.79 1.98
C VAL A 186 -17.39 60.05 2.61
N ALA A 187 -17.82 61.02 1.80
CA ALA A 187 -18.39 62.28 2.28
C ALA A 187 -19.70 62.08 3.07
N ILE A 188 -20.48 61.05 2.76
CA ILE A 188 -21.69 60.67 3.52
C ILE A 188 -21.39 59.78 4.73
N GLY A 189 -20.12 59.56 5.08
CA GLY A 189 -19.69 58.85 6.28
C GLY A 189 -19.74 57.32 6.20
N LYS A 190 -19.75 56.71 5.01
CA LYS A 190 -19.67 55.24 4.91
C LYS A 190 -18.30 54.74 5.39
N LYS A 191 -18.32 53.68 6.22
CA LYS A 191 -17.12 52.99 6.70
C LYS A 191 -16.40 52.27 5.54
N HIS A 192 -15.07 52.17 5.60
CA HIS A 192 -14.24 51.53 4.57
C HIS A 192 -14.69 50.12 4.19
N PHE A 193 -15.01 49.27 5.16
CA PHE A 193 -15.53 47.92 4.91
C PHE A 193 -16.83 47.93 4.08
N ARG A 194 -17.72 48.89 4.34
CA ARG A 194 -18.98 49.04 3.60
C ARG A 194 -18.72 49.51 2.17
N ILE A 195 -17.82 50.47 1.99
CA ILE A 195 -17.37 50.93 0.66
C ILE A 195 -16.71 49.76 -0.10
N ALA A 196 -15.92 48.92 0.58
CA ALA A 196 -15.27 47.77 -0.03
C ALA A 196 -16.30 46.79 -0.62
N ILE A 197 -17.32 46.42 0.15
CA ILE A 197 -18.30 45.40 -0.24
C ILE A 197 -19.39 45.96 -1.16
N GLU A 198 -19.91 47.16 -0.93
CA GLU A 198 -21.03 47.70 -1.71
C GLU A 198 -20.56 48.39 -3.00
N ASN A 199 -19.32 48.89 -3.02
CA ASN A 199 -18.83 49.73 -4.10
C ASN A 199 -17.61 49.13 -4.80
N VAL A 200 -16.53 48.78 -4.09
CA VAL A 200 -15.28 48.34 -4.75
C VAL A 200 -15.41 46.93 -5.33
N LEU A 201 -15.72 45.93 -4.49
CA LEU A 201 -15.84 44.53 -4.89
C LEU A 201 -16.82 44.32 -6.06
N PRO A 202 -18.02 44.92 -6.08
CA PRO A 202 -18.95 44.73 -7.18
C PRO A 202 -18.49 45.39 -8.50
N HIS A 203 -17.67 46.44 -8.44
CA HIS A 203 -17.04 47.03 -9.64
C HIS A 203 -15.84 46.21 -10.12
N LEU A 204 -15.09 45.60 -9.19
CA LEU A 204 -13.91 44.79 -9.50
C LEU A 204 -14.27 43.37 -9.95
N ALA A 205 -15.44 42.88 -9.51
CA ALA A 205 -15.92 41.53 -9.72
C ALA A 205 -15.83 41.00 -11.17
N PRO A 206 -16.24 41.74 -12.21
CA PRO A 206 -16.10 41.25 -13.59
C PRO A 206 -14.64 40.94 -13.93
N GLU A 207 -13.73 41.82 -13.52
CA GLU A 207 -12.29 41.62 -13.75
C GLU A 207 -11.73 40.48 -12.89
N LEU A 208 -12.17 40.33 -11.63
CA LEU A 208 -11.76 39.19 -10.79
C LEU A 208 -12.12 37.84 -11.41
N ILE A 209 -13.30 37.73 -12.03
CA ILE A 209 -13.74 36.50 -12.69
C ILE A 209 -12.85 36.20 -13.89
N VAL A 210 -12.54 37.21 -14.71
CA VAL A 210 -11.61 37.06 -15.85
C VAL A 210 -10.24 36.58 -15.36
N LEU A 211 -9.72 37.24 -14.32
CA LEU A 211 -8.43 36.90 -13.72
C LEU A 211 -8.45 35.48 -13.15
N PHE A 212 -9.55 35.02 -12.57
CA PHE A 212 -9.66 33.68 -12.00
C PHE A 212 -9.41 32.60 -13.06
N PHE A 213 -10.06 32.70 -14.24
CA PHE A 213 -9.83 31.73 -15.32
C PHE A 213 -8.43 31.83 -15.93
N MET A 214 -7.88 33.04 -16.03
CA MET A 214 -6.48 33.24 -16.46
C MET A 214 -5.48 32.66 -15.45
N GLU A 215 -5.79 32.72 -14.15
CA GLU A 215 -4.96 32.12 -13.10
C GLU A 215 -5.02 30.59 -13.14
N ILE A 216 -6.18 29.98 -13.42
CA ILE A 216 -6.27 28.54 -13.66
C ILE A 216 -5.34 28.14 -14.81
N ALA A 217 -5.42 28.87 -15.94
CA ALA A 217 -4.55 28.61 -17.09
C ALA A 217 -3.06 28.72 -16.74
N ARG A 218 -2.68 29.73 -15.95
CA ARG A 218 -1.30 29.87 -15.46
C ARG A 218 -0.90 28.69 -14.57
N ASN A 219 -1.73 28.33 -13.61
CA ASN A 219 -1.41 27.25 -12.67
C ASN A 219 -1.25 25.91 -13.39
N LEU A 220 -2.09 25.62 -14.39
CA LEU A 220 -1.93 24.45 -15.26
C LEU A 220 -0.61 24.48 -16.05
N SER A 221 -0.22 25.64 -16.59
CA SER A 221 1.09 25.79 -17.22
C SER A 221 2.25 25.58 -16.26
N THR A 222 2.12 25.98 -15.00
CA THR A 222 3.13 25.73 -13.97
C THR A 222 3.21 24.25 -13.63
N LEU A 223 2.07 23.55 -13.48
CA LEU A 223 2.04 22.10 -13.23
C LEU A 223 2.71 21.31 -14.38
N MET A 224 2.44 21.68 -15.64
CA MET A 224 3.13 21.10 -16.79
C MET A 224 4.65 21.26 -16.71
N GLN A 225 5.13 22.46 -16.34
CA GLN A 225 6.56 22.73 -16.17
C GLN A 225 7.15 21.91 -15.02
N LEU A 226 6.45 21.83 -13.89
CA LEU A 226 6.88 21.02 -12.74
C LEU A 226 7.01 19.54 -13.10
N GLY A 227 6.08 18.99 -13.87
CA GLY A 227 6.15 17.62 -14.38
C GLY A 227 7.43 17.33 -15.16
N ILE A 228 7.84 18.25 -16.03
CA ILE A 228 9.10 18.15 -16.79
C ILE A 228 10.33 18.11 -15.86
N PHE A 229 10.28 18.81 -14.72
CA PHE A 229 11.34 18.85 -13.70
C PHE A 229 11.23 17.76 -12.62
N SER A 230 10.42 16.73 -12.87
CA SER A 230 10.19 15.62 -11.93
C SER A 230 9.56 16.06 -10.62
N VAL A 231 8.62 17.00 -10.70
CA VAL A 231 7.82 17.45 -9.57
C VAL A 231 6.36 17.29 -9.95
N PHE A 232 5.74 16.26 -9.39
CA PHE A 232 4.34 15.91 -9.63
C PHE A 232 3.74 15.31 -8.36
N ILE A 233 2.43 15.06 -8.37
CA ILE A 233 1.71 14.53 -7.22
C ILE A 233 1.80 13.02 -7.19
N GLY A 234 2.12 12.46 -6.02
CA GLY A 234 2.45 11.05 -5.89
C GLY A 234 3.90 10.74 -6.31
N ASN A 235 4.82 11.71 -6.18
CA ASN A 235 6.23 11.49 -6.41
C ASN A 235 6.83 10.60 -5.31
N LEU A 236 7.14 9.36 -5.70
CA LEU A 236 8.34 8.59 -5.40
C LEU A 236 8.86 8.58 -3.96
N GLY A 237 8.81 7.39 -3.37
CA GLY A 237 9.95 6.94 -2.60
C GLY A 237 11.18 6.92 -3.51
N LEU A 238 12.21 7.69 -3.17
CA LEU A 238 13.57 7.35 -3.54
C LEU A 238 13.85 5.98 -2.92
N ILE A 239 13.59 4.92 -3.68
CA ILE A 239 13.89 3.58 -3.22
C ILE A 239 15.36 3.34 -3.56
N ASN A 240 16.19 3.74 -2.61
CA ASN A 240 17.55 3.23 -2.54
C ASN A 240 17.42 1.79 -2.04
N ASP A 241 17.49 0.81 -2.93
CA ASP A 241 17.74 -0.57 -2.52
C ASP A 241 19.22 -0.64 -2.05
N PRO A 242 19.48 -0.73 -0.73
CA PRO A 242 20.84 -0.76 -0.22
C PRO A 242 21.52 -2.10 -0.56
N SER A 243 20.75 -3.14 -0.87
CA SER A 243 21.22 -4.52 -1.05
C SER A 243 21.70 -4.79 -2.47
N SER A 244 21.08 -4.21 -3.50
CA SER A 244 21.52 -4.36 -4.89
C SER A 244 22.52 -3.28 -5.34
N GLY A 245 22.68 -2.19 -4.57
CA GLY A 245 23.48 -1.03 -4.98
C GLY A 245 22.95 -0.32 -6.22
N VAL A 246 21.77 -0.70 -6.71
CA VAL A 246 21.10 -0.09 -7.86
C VAL A 246 20.13 0.97 -7.34
N GLN A 247 20.47 2.24 -7.56
CA GLN A 247 19.50 3.33 -7.43
C GLN A 247 18.50 3.24 -8.59
N ILE A 248 17.40 2.53 -8.38
CA ILE A 248 16.29 2.53 -9.33
C ILE A 248 15.43 3.76 -9.00
N ASN A 249 15.81 4.90 -9.57
CA ASN A 249 14.97 6.10 -9.63
C ASN A 249 13.82 5.85 -10.61
N THR A 250 12.93 4.90 -10.31
CA THR A 250 11.73 4.71 -11.13
C THR A 250 10.69 5.70 -10.67
N ASP A 251 10.58 6.78 -11.45
CA ASP A 251 9.55 7.77 -11.26
C ASP A 251 8.19 7.13 -11.56
N ILE A 252 7.57 6.36 -10.64
CA ILE A 252 6.26 5.73 -10.88
C ILE A 252 5.19 6.52 -10.13
N SER A 253 4.34 7.19 -10.90
CA SER A 253 3.07 7.69 -10.40
C SER A 253 2.00 6.68 -10.75
N PHE A 254 1.29 6.21 -9.74
CA PHE A 254 0.14 5.34 -9.94
C PHE A 254 -1.15 6.13 -10.15
N GLU A 255 -1.16 7.43 -9.81
CA GLU A 255 -2.32 8.28 -10.01
C GLU A 255 -2.40 8.82 -11.44
N PRO A 256 -3.59 8.78 -12.08
CA PRO A 256 -3.86 9.49 -13.32
C PRO A 256 -3.63 10.99 -13.11
N GLU A 257 -2.48 11.50 -13.55
CA GLU A 257 -2.07 12.88 -13.41
C GLU A 257 -1.15 13.26 -14.58
N TRP A 258 -1.41 14.38 -15.24
CA TRP A 258 -0.69 14.70 -16.47
C TRP A 258 0.77 15.12 -16.25
N ALA A 259 1.10 15.81 -15.15
CA ALA A 259 2.48 16.20 -14.86
C ALA A 259 3.36 14.97 -14.55
N SER A 260 2.79 13.92 -13.95
CA SER A 260 3.47 12.65 -13.71
C SER A 260 3.76 11.91 -15.01
N MET A 261 2.83 11.90 -15.97
CA MET A 261 3.08 11.34 -17.31
C MET A 261 4.28 12.01 -17.98
N LEU A 262 4.38 13.34 -17.88
CA LEU A 262 5.53 14.09 -18.42
C LEU A 262 6.84 13.77 -17.70
N SER A 263 6.79 13.61 -16.37
CA SER A 263 7.97 13.27 -15.58
C SER A 263 8.54 11.90 -15.95
N THR A 264 7.67 10.88 -15.95
CA THR A 264 8.02 9.48 -16.19
C THR A 264 8.56 9.24 -17.60
N SER A 265 8.07 10.03 -18.55
CA SER A 265 8.31 9.80 -19.98
C SER A 265 9.42 10.66 -20.59
N ARG A 266 10.00 11.60 -19.82
CA ARG A 266 11.00 12.55 -20.32
C ARG A 266 12.25 11.87 -20.91
N THR A 267 12.65 10.73 -20.37
CA THR A 267 13.82 9.95 -20.83
C THR A 267 13.51 9.10 -22.06
N LEU A 268 12.23 8.91 -22.38
CA LEU A 268 11.75 8.04 -23.46
C LEU A 268 11.40 8.81 -24.74
N ILE A 269 11.55 10.13 -24.74
CA ILE A 269 11.10 11.00 -25.85
C ILE A 269 11.70 10.60 -27.21
N SER A 270 12.92 10.07 -27.23
CA SER A 270 13.60 9.65 -28.47
C SER A 270 13.05 8.35 -29.06
N ILE A 271 12.40 7.51 -28.24
CA ILE A 271 11.94 6.16 -28.63
C ILE A 271 10.41 6.12 -28.71
N ALA A 272 9.74 6.78 -27.77
CA ALA A 272 8.29 6.80 -27.63
C ALA A 272 7.78 8.24 -27.45
N PRO A 273 7.89 9.11 -28.47
CA PRO A 273 7.57 10.54 -28.33
C PRO A 273 6.10 10.82 -27.97
N TRP A 274 5.18 9.91 -28.31
CA TRP A 274 3.76 10.01 -27.97
C TRP A 274 3.51 10.14 -26.45
N THR A 275 4.35 9.49 -25.65
CA THR A 275 4.30 9.50 -24.16
C THR A 275 4.44 10.90 -23.56
N VAL A 276 5.09 11.83 -24.26
CA VAL A 276 5.25 13.24 -23.85
C VAL A 276 4.29 14.15 -24.61
N ILE A 277 4.10 13.92 -25.92
CA ILE A 277 3.32 14.79 -26.80
C ILE A 277 1.86 14.87 -26.37
N TYR A 278 1.21 13.73 -26.10
CA TYR A 278 -0.21 13.71 -25.79
C TYR A 278 -0.59 14.32 -24.44
N PRO A 279 0.10 14.03 -23.32
CA PRO A 279 -0.17 14.76 -22.07
C PRO A 279 0.16 16.25 -22.18
N ALA A 280 1.22 16.63 -22.91
CA ALA A 280 1.51 18.04 -23.19
C ALA A 280 0.40 18.71 -24.01
N LEU A 281 -0.20 18.00 -24.97
CA LEU A 281 -1.32 18.48 -25.76
C LEU A 281 -2.58 18.65 -24.90
N ALA A 282 -2.84 17.76 -23.95
CA ALA A 282 -3.95 17.87 -23.00
C ALA A 282 -3.81 19.14 -22.12
N PHE A 283 -2.59 19.40 -21.60
CA PHE A 283 -2.27 20.67 -20.94
C PHE A 283 -2.49 21.87 -21.87
N PHE A 284 -1.96 21.82 -23.09
CA PHE A 284 -2.08 22.90 -24.06
C PHE A 284 -3.54 23.26 -24.36
N ILE A 285 -4.38 22.26 -24.66
CA ILE A 285 -5.81 22.46 -24.94
C ILE A 285 -6.51 23.08 -23.73
N SER A 286 -6.19 22.61 -22.53
CA SER A 286 -6.78 23.12 -21.29
C SER A 286 -6.38 24.57 -21.02
N VAL A 287 -5.07 24.87 -21.08
CA VAL A 287 -4.53 26.23 -20.92
C VAL A 287 -5.12 27.18 -21.97
N LEU A 288 -5.22 26.73 -23.23
CA LEU A 288 -5.85 27.51 -24.30
C LEU A 288 -7.34 27.75 -24.02
N GLY A 289 -8.08 26.73 -23.59
CA GLY A 289 -9.51 26.83 -23.25
C GLY A 289 -9.78 27.85 -22.15
N PHE A 290 -9.04 27.78 -21.05
CA PHE A 290 -9.16 28.72 -19.94
C PHE A 290 -8.76 30.15 -20.34
N ASN A 291 -7.67 30.33 -21.10
CA ASN A 291 -7.24 31.64 -21.60
C ASN A 291 -8.25 32.26 -22.57
N LEU A 292 -8.74 31.50 -23.55
CA LEU A 292 -9.75 31.97 -24.51
C LEU A 292 -11.06 32.32 -23.83
N PHE A 293 -11.47 31.51 -22.84
CA PHE A 293 -12.66 31.81 -22.03
C PHE A 293 -12.50 33.09 -21.22
N GLY A 294 -11.36 33.26 -20.54
CA GLY A 294 -11.03 34.47 -19.78
C GLY A 294 -11.01 35.73 -20.66
N GLU A 295 -10.30 35.70 -21.78
CA GLU A 295 -10.23 36.82 -22.72
C GLU A 295 -11.58 37.11 -23.40
N GLY A 296 -12.34 36.05 -23.68
CA GLY A 296 -13.72 36.15 -24.14
C GLY A 296 -14.62 36.86 -23.13
N LEU A 297 -14.56 36.48 -21.85
CA LEU A 297 -15.29 37.14 -20.77
C LEU A 297 -14.86 38.61 -20.65
N ARG A 298 -13.56 38.89 -20.71
CA ARG A 298 -13.01 40.25 -20.68
C ARG A 298 -13.59 41.12 -21.79
N THR A 299 -13.57 40.61 -23.02
CA THR A 299 -14.11 41.31 -24.19
C THR A 299 -15.61 41.58 -24.03
N MET A 300 -16.37 40.65 -23.44
CA MET A 300 -17.80 40.82 -23.17
C MET A 300 -18.06 41.87 -22.06
N MET A 301 -17.18 41.94 -21.06
CA MET A 301 -17.30 42.84 -19.91
C MET A 301 -16.83 44.27 -20.21
N GLN A 302 -16.00 44.47 -21.24
CA GLN A 302 -15.57 45.80 -21.69
C GLN A 302 -16.59 46.51 -22.61
N GLN A 303 -17.65 45.82 -23.05
CA GLN A 303 -18.68 46.43 -23.90
C GLN A 303 -19.60 47.35 -23.08
N LYS A 304 -19.70 48.63 -23.48
CA LYS A 304 -20.38 49.72 -22.75
C LYS A 304 -21.84 49.46 -22.34
N ASP A 305 -22.57 48.61 -23.06
CA ASP A 305 -24.00 48.29 -22.81
C ASP A 305 -24.24 46.85 -22.33
N SER A 306 -23.22 46.20 -21.78
CA SER A 306 -23.28 44.78 -21.41
C SER A 306 -24.20 44.57 -20.19
N ARG A 307 -25.43 44.09 -20.43
CA ARG A 307 -26.40 43.64 -19.39
C ARG A 307 -25.77 42.63 -18.42
N SER A 308 -24.72 41.92 -18.85
CA SER A 308 -23.94 40.97 -18.05
C SER A 308 -23.24 41.64 -16.87
N ILE A 309 -22.73 42.87 -17.02
CA ILE A 309 -22.05 43.61 -15.93
C ILE A 309 -23.02 43.83 -14.77
N LEU A 310 -24.27 44.20 -15.06
CA LEU A 310 -25.35 44.34 -14.07
C LEU A 310 -25.72 43.02 -13.39
N ALA A 311 -25.73 41.91 -14.13
CA ALA A 311 -26.00 40.58 -13.57
C ALA A 311 -24.86 40.13 -12.63
N PHE A 312 -23.60 40.26 -13.05
CA PHE A 312 -22.43 39.88 -12.23
C PHE A 312 -22.29 40.73 -10.97
N ARG A 313 -22.54 42.04 -11.07
CA ARG A 313 -22.53 42.96 -9.91
C ARG A 313 -23.52 42.51 -8.82
N LYS A 314 -24.65 41.93 -9.22
CA LYS A 314 -25.72 41.51 -8.31
C LYS A 314 -25.56 40.12 -7.72
N ILE A 315 -24.84 39.22 -8.40
CA ILE A 315 -24.48 37.90 -7.88
C ILE A 315 -23.65 38.06 -6.60
N ILE A 316 -22.74 39.03 -6.57
CA ILE A 316 -21.83 39.25 -5.43
C ILE A 316 -22.46 40.09 -4.31
N THR A 317 -23.43 40.98 -4.61
CA THR A 317 -24.22 41.64 -3.56
C THR A 317 -25.28 40.72 -2.94
N LEU A 318 -25.34 39.44 -3.34
CA LEU A 318 -26.34 38.44 -2.91
C LEU A 318 -27.79 38.95 -3.08
N ASP A 319 -28.03 39.84 -4.06
CA ASP A 319 -29.37 40.37 -4.36
C ASP A 319 -30.11 39.39 -5.28
N PHE A 320 -30.36 38.18 -4.77
CA PHE A 320 -30.99 37.07 -5.49
C PHE A 320 -32.40 37.43 -5.97
N LYS A 321 -33.08 38.36 -5.28
CA LYS A 321 -34.45 38.76 -5.59
C LYS A 321 -34.55 39.49 -6.93
N TYR A 322 -33.60 40.37 -7.26
CA TYR A 322 -33.56 41.04 -8.57
C TYR A 322 -33.11 40.09 -9.69
N LEU A 323 -32.12 39.23 -9.42
CA LEU A 323 -31.64 38.23 -10.38
C LEU A 323 -32.75 37.26 -10.80
N TRP A 324 -33.68 36.94 -9.90
CA TRP A 324 -34.76 36.00 -10.19
C TRP A 324 -35.93 36.60 -11.01
N VAL A 325 -36.17 37.90 -10.88
CA VAL A 325 -37.35 38.56 -11.48
C VAL A 325 -37.12 38.90 -12.97
N ASN A 326 -35.91 39.27 -13.38
CA ASN A 326 -35.62 39.79 -14.73
C ASN A 326 -35.04 38.76 -15.72
N VAL A 327 -35.00 37.48 -15.36
CA VAL A 327 -34.45 36.42 -16.21
C VAL A 327 -35.59 35.70 -16.93
N ASP A 328 -35.54 35.68 -18.26
CA ASP A 328 -36.48 34.94 -19.11
C ASP A 328 -36.46 33.42 -18.81
N LYS A 329 -37.58 32.73 -19.02
CA LYS A 329 -37.74 31.30 -18.65
C LYS A 329 -36.64 30.40 -19.23
N LYS A 330 -36.18 30.66 -20.46
CA LYS A 330 -35.05 29.95 -21.10
C LYS A 330 -33.70 30.22 -20.42
N SER A 331 -33.47 31.43 -19.94
CA SER A 331 -32.23 31.81 -19.25
C SER A 331 -32.22 31.34 -17.80
N LYS A 332 -33.39 31.20 -17.16
CA LYS A 332 -33.53 30.57 -15.83
C LYS A 332 -33.12 29.10 -15.86
N ILE A 333 -33.52 28.37 -16.90
CA ILE A 333 -33.09 26.97 -17.12
C ILE A 333 -31.57 26.90 -17.30
N LYS A 334 -30.97 27.80 -18.09
CA LYS A 334 -29.51 27.86 -18.25
C LYS A 334 -28.79 28.15 -16.93
N ILE A 335 -29.25 29.12 -16.15
CA ILE A 335 -28.65 29.47 -14.86
C ILE A 335 -28.79 28.30 -13.88
N ALA A 336 -29.95 27.64 -13.82
CA ALA A 336 -30.17 26.45 -12.99
C ALA A 336 -29.23 25.29 -13.39
N ILE A 337 -29.01 25.07 -14.69
CA ILE A 337 -28.04 24.09 -15.18
C ILE A 337 -26.62 24.48 -14.75
N TRP A 338 -26.20 25.74 -14.94
CA TRP A 338 -24.86 26.20 -14.53
C TRP A 338 -24.64 26.15 -13.02
N THR A 339 -25.66 26.46 -12.21
CA THR A 339 -25.57 26.34 -10.74
C THR A 339 -25.63 24.90 -10.26
N ALA A 340 -26.39 24.03 -10.93
CA ALA A 340 -26.35 22.60 -10.69
C ALA A 340 -24.98 22.01 -11.06
N MET A 341 -24.37 22.43 -12.19
CA MET A 341 -23.02 22.01 -12.57
C MET A 341 -21.93 22.55 -11.64
N PHE A 342 -22.05 23.79 -11.18
CA PHE A 342 -21.11 24.38 -10.22
C PHE A 342 -21.27 23.78 -8.81
N GLY A 343 -22.50 23.51 -8.39
CA GLY A 343 -22.82 22.77 -7.16
C GLY A 343 -22.38 21.31 -7.23
N LEU A 344 -22.47 20.67 -8.39
CA LEU A 344 -21.89 19.35 -8.65
C LEU A 344 -20.37 19.42 -8.55
N LEU A 345 -19.70 20.43 -9.14
CA LEU A 345 -18.27 20.64 -9.01
C LEU A 345 -17.84 20.76 -7.54
N ILE A 346 -18.51 21.60 -6.74
CA ILE A 346 -18.22 21.79 -5.30
C ILE A 346 -18.55 20.55 -4.47
N GLY A 347 -19.71 19.92 -4.71
CA GLY A 347 -20.10 18.67 -4.06
C GLY A 347 -19.14 17.52 -4.37
N PHE A 348 -18.58 17.50 -5.58
CA PHE A 348 -17.57 16.52 -5.99
C PHE A 348 -16.20 16.79 -5.37
N PHE A 349 -15.84 18.05 -5.13
CA PHE A 349 -14.65 18.42 -4.33
C PHE A 349 -14.76 18.01 -2.85
N SER A 350 -15.96 17.69 -2.36
CA SER A 350 -16.22 17.28 -0.98
C SER A 350 -15.97 15.78 -0.73
N LEU A 351 -15.70 14.99 -1.78
CA LEU A 351 -15.42 13.56 -1.71
C LEU A 351 -13.93 13.27 -1.41
N ILE A 352 -13.33 14.01 -0.48
CA ILE A 352 -12.11 13.55 0.19
C ILE A 352 -12.59 12.76 1.40
N ASN A 353 -13.00 11.51 1.17
CA ASN A 353 -13.34 10.62 2.27
C ASN A 353 -12.05 10.29 3.03
N TYR A 354 -12.03 10.58 4.33
CA TYR A 354 -11.02 10.06 5.22
C TYR A 354 -11.43 8.63 5.55
N GLU A 355 -10.77 7.65 4.92
CA GLU A 355 -11.03 6.24 5.22
C GLU A 355 -10.44 5.88 6.58
N ASP A 356 -11.27 5.23 7.40
CA ASP A 356 -10.87 4.70 8.68
C ASP A 356 -10.19 3.35 8.48
N TYR A 357 -8.88 3.32 8.71
CA TYR A 357 -8.07 2.10 8.62
C TYR A 357 -7.97 1.33 9.93
N SER A 358 -8.86 1.57 10.91
CA SER A 358 -8.92 0.70 12.08
C SER A 358 -9.46 -0.71 11.73
N VAL A 359 -8.84 -1.75 12.32
CA VAL A 359 -9.28 -3.14 12.16
C VAL A 359 -10.40 -3.47 13.15
N GLY A 360 -10.17 -3.23 14.45
CA GLY A 360 -11.23 -3.37 15.47
C GLY A 360 -11.59 -4.84 15.79
N TYR A 361 -10.59 -5.72 15.82
CA TYR A 361 -10.78 -7.17 15.96
C TYR A 361 -11.28 -7.62 17.34
N ALA A 362 -11.17 -6.78 18.38
CA ALA A 362 -11.67 -7.07 19.73
C ALA A 362 -13.20 -7.29 19.79
N SER A 363 -13.93 -6.91 18.73
CA SER A 363 -15.38 -7.07 18.60
C SER A 363 -15.83 -8.48 18.14
N VAL A 364 -14.90 -9.34 17.69
CA VAL A 364 -15.22 -10.68 17.19
C VAL A 364 -15.62 -11.61 18.34
N GLU A 365 -16.82 -12.22 18.25
CA GLU A 365 -17.37 -13.10 19.28
C GLU A 365 -16.44 -14.29 19.61
N ASN A 366 -16.37 -14.64 20.90
CA ASN A 366 -15.46 -15.65 21.42
C ASN A 366 -16.00 -17.09 21.25
N LYS A 367 -16.27 -17.49 20.00
CA LYS A 367 -16.77 -18.84 19.64
C LYS A 367 -15.65 -19.81 19.21
N LEU A 368 -14.39 -19.36 19.22
CA LEU A 368 -13.22 -20.12 18.78
C LEU A 368 -12.70 -21.06 19.88
N PRO A 369 -12.18 -22.26 19.52
CA PRO A 369 -11.66 -23.23 20.48
C PRO A 369 -10.44 -22.71 21.24
N GLU A 370 -10.03 -23.40 22.31
CA GLU A 370 -8.91 -22.95 23.12
C GLU A 370 -7.56 -23.00 22.40
N THR A 371 -7.37 -24.03 21.59
CA THR A 371 -6.23 -24.25 20.70
C THR A 371 -6.74 -24.76 19.36
N THR A 372 -5.98 -24.46 18.30
CA THR A 372 -6.23 -24.94 16.95
C THR A 372 -4.94 -25.52 16.41
N ILE A 373 -4.81 -26.85 16.47
CA ILE A 373 -3.62 -27.59 16.05
C ILE A 373 -3.96 -28.44 14.83
N ILE A 374 -3.11 -28.42 13.79
CA ILE A 374 -3.31 -29.19 12.56
C ILE A 374 -3.60 -30.67 12.87
N GLY A 375 -4.47 -31.28 12.06
CA GLY A 375 -4.86 -32.68 12.21
C GLY A 375 -5.79 -32.98 13.40
N THR A 376 -6.24 -31.97 14.15
CA THR A 376 -7.26 -32.11 15.22
C THR A 376 -8.68 -31.76 14.74
N GLU A 377 -9.70 -32.26 15.44
CA GLU A 377 -11.09 -31.87 15.20
C GLU A 377 -11.31 -30.36 15.40
N ALA A 378 -10.58 -29.74 16.34
CA ALA A 378 -10.63 -28.30 16.55
C ALA A 378 -10.16 -27.52 15.31
N ALA A 379 -9.09 -27.94 14.65
CA ALA A 379 -8.64 -27.32 13.41
C ALA A 379 -9.63 -27.50 12.26
N ALA A 380 -10.21 -28.69 12.10
CA ALA A 380 -11.27 -28.90 11.11
C ALA A 380 -12.49 -27.99 11.37
N ASN A 381 -12.91 -27.86 12.63
CA ASN A 381 -14.03 -26.98 13.01
C ASN A 381 -13.71 -25.50 12.79
N THR A 382 -12.49 -25.06 13.13
CA THR A 382 -12.03 -23.69 12.88
C THR A 382 -11.97 -23.39 11.37
N ALA A 383 -11.47 -24.32 10.56
CA ALA A 383 -11.46 -24.17 9.10
C ALA A 383 -12.87 -24.03 8.53
N ASN A 384 -13.83 -24.84 8.98
CA ASN A 384 -15.24 -24.70 8.61
C ASN A 384 -15.82 -23.34 9.04
N PHE A 385 -15.52 -22.90 10.27
CA PHE A 385 -15.97 -21.60 10.77
C PHE A 385 -15.45 -20.43 9.92
N ILE A 386 -14.18 -20.47 9.51
CA ILE A 386 -13.59 -19.48 8.60
C ILE A 386 -14.27 -19.55 7.23
N ALA A 387 -14.54 -20.74 6.69
CA ALA A 387 -15.23 -20.90 5.41
C ALA A 387 -16.66 -20.32 5.44
N ASP A 388 -17.40 -20.56 6.53
CA ASP A 388 -18.73 -19.97 6.74
C ASP A 388 -18.66 -18.45 6.85
N TYR A 389 -17.65 -17.93 7.56
CA TYR A 389 -17.40 -16.50 7.68
C TYR A 389 -17.09 -15.85 6.32
N MET A 390 -16.20 -16.46 5.55
CA MET A 390 -15.86 -16.04 4.18
C MET A 390 -17.09 -16.03 3.27
N SER A 391 -17.91 -17.08 3.34
CA SER A 391 -19.17 -17.18 2.58
C SER A 391 -20.13 -16.05 2.96
N GLY A 392 -20.22 -15.69 4.25
CA GLY A 392 -21.04 -14.58 4.74
C GLY A 392 -20.62 -13.21 4.21
N LEU A 393 -19.36 -13.04 3.83
CA LEU A 393 -18.81 -11.83 3.20
C LEU A 393 -18.94 -11.83 1.67
N GLY A 394 -19.52 -12.87 1.08
CA GLY A 394 -19.62 -13.02 -0.38
C GLY A 394 -18.29 -13.42 -1.05
N ILE A 395 -17.40 -14.08 -0.30
CA ILE A 395 -16.17 -14.65 -0.84
C ILE A 395 -16.49 -16.03 -1.44
N GLU A 396 -16.09 -16.25 -2.69
CA GLU A 396 -16.40 -17.45 -3.44
C GLU A 396 -15.25 -18.47 -3.43
N PRO A 397 -15.53 -19.79 -3.55
CA PRO A 397 -14.50 -20.80 -3.76
C PRO A 397 -13.64 -20.52 -5.00
N LEU A 398 -12.31 -20.52 -4.82
CA LEU A 398 -11.37 -20.26 -5.92
C LEU A 398 -11.48 -21.29 -7.06
N ASN A 399 -11.81 -22.55 -6.72
CA ASN A 399 -11.91 -23.68 -7.67
C ASN A 399 -13.33 -24.26 -7.82
N LYS A 400 -14.39 -23.48 -7.53
CA LYS A 400 -15.82 -23.84 -7.63
C LYS A 400 -16.36 -24.96 -6.72
N ASP A 401 -15.50 -25.83 -6.16
CA ASP A 401 -15.96 -27.02 -5.41
C ASP A 401 -16.17 -26.76 -3.91
N SER A 402 -15.26 -26.02 -3.26
CA SER A 402 -15.32 -25.69 -1.83
C SER A 402 -14.30 -24.62 -1.47
N LEU A 403 -14.59 -23.83 -0.43
CA LEU A 403 -13.59 -22.96 0.22
C LEU A 403 -12.53 -23.78 0.97
N LEU A 404 -12.85 -25.03 1.35
CA LEU A 404 -11.94 -25.94 2.04
C LEU A 404 -11.12 -26.75 1.02
N MET A 405 -9.80 -26.69 1.15
CA MET A 405 -8.85 -27.46 0.36
C MET A 405 -8.10 -28.44 1.28
N PRO A 406 -8.56 -29.71 1.36
CA PRO A 406 -7.90 -30.72 2.17
C PRO A 406 -6.58 -31.16 1.55
N TYR A 407 -5.59 -31.46 2.39
CA TYR A 407 -4.30 -31.98 1.96
C TYR A 407 -3.76 -33.03 2.94
N ASP A 408 -2.96 -33.96 2.42
CA ASP A 408 -2.34 -35.01 3.23
C ASP A 408 -1.13 -34.45 3.99
N ILE A 409 -1.16 -34.56 5.32
CA ILE A 409 -0.08 -34.12 6.21
C ILE A 409 0.83 -35.27 6.63
N GLY A 410 0.51 -36.50 6.21
CA GLY A 410 1.16 -37.71 6.67
C GLY A 410 0.77 -38.09 8.11
N PRO A 411 1.31 -39.19 8.63
CA PRO A 411 1.10 -39.59 10.03
C PRO A 411 1.83 -38.64 10.98
N SER A 412 1.10 -38.07 11.94
CA SER A 412 1.63 -37.14 12.94
C SER A 412 1.01 -37.40 14.30
N PHE A 413 1.70 -36.98 15.36
CA PHE A 413 1.28 -37.21 16.74
C PHE A 413 1.36 -35.93 17.55
N LEU A 414 0.36 -35.71 18.40
CA LEU A 414 0.31 -34.62 19.38
C LEU A 414 0.86 -35.12 20.71
N ILE A 415 1.83 -34.42 21.28
CA ILE A 415 2.34 -34.69 22.64
C ILE A 415 1.31 -34.15 23.65
N GLU A 416 0.65 -35.05 24.38
CA GLU A 416 -0.29 -34.70 25.45
C GLU A 416 0.44 -34.51 26.79
N GLU A 417 1.41 -35.36 27.08
CA GLU A 417 2.26 -35.27 28.26
C GLU A 417 3.71 -35.50 27.89
N GLN A 418 4.62 -34.68 28.41
CA GLN A 418 6.05 -34.97 28.39
C GLN A 418 6.67 -34.61 29.73
N MET A 419 7.58 -35.47 30.19
CA MET A 419 8.33 -35.30 31.42
C MET A 419 9.76 -35.80 31.19
N MET A 420 10.72 -34.98 31.60
CA MET A 420 12.12 -35.37 31.68
C MET A 420 12.64 -34.99 33.06
N SER A 421 13.35 -35.90 33.70
CA SER A 421 13.99 -35.65 34.99
C SER A 421 15.45 -36.09 34.98
N LEU A 422 16.26 -35.33 35.72
CA LEU A 422 17.67 -35.62 35.97
C LEU A 422 17.81 -36.18 37.39
N ARG A 423 18.54 -37.27 37.55
CA ARG A 423 18.85 -37.83 38.87
C ARG A 423 20.19 -37.28 39.36
N LEU A 424 20.13 -36.32 40.30
CA LEU A 424 21.28 -35.71 40.96
C LEU A 424 21.50 -36.34 42.34
N GLU A 425 22.68 -36.12 42.94
CA GLU A 425 22.96 -36.55 44.33
C GLU A 425 21.99 -35.89 45.35
N SER A 426 21.44 -34.71 45.01
CA SER A 426 20.47 -33.94 45.80
C SER A 426 19.01 -34.39 45.64
N GLY A 427 18.71 -35.31 44.73
CA GLY A 427 17.34 -35.78 44.43
C GLY A 427 17.01 -35.78 42.93
N GLU A 428 15.75 -36.03 42.61
CA GLU A 428 15.25 -35.98 41.23
C GLU A 428 14.83 -34.54 40.89
N HIS A 429 15.39 -34.00 39.81
CA HIS A 429 15.10 -32.65 39.33
C HIS A 429 14.29 -32.74 38.02
N ILE A 430 13.06 -32.22 38.05
CA ILE A 430 12.15 -32.24 36.90
C ILE A 430 12.45 -31.01 36.03
N LEU A 431 12.64 -31.25 34.73
CA LEU A 431 12.92 -30.20 33.76
C LEU A 431 11.62 -29.62 33.19
N ASN A 432 11.68 -28.37 32.73
CA ASN A 432 10.56 -27.67 32.11
C ASN A 432 10.52 -27.93 30.60
N PRO A 433 9.45 -28.54 30.06
CA PRO A 433 9.33 -28.74 28.62
C PRO A 433 9.18 -27.39 27.90
N GLY A 434 9.73 -27.27 26.69
CA GLY A 434 9.68 -26.03 25.90
C GLY A 434 10.82 -25.06 26.18
N THR A 435 11.40 -25.10 27.37
CA THR A 435 12.56 -24.26 27.76
C THR A 435 13.82 -25.09 27.94
N ASP A 436 13.72 -26.20 28.66
CA ASP A 436 14.87 -27.00 29.06
C ASP A 436 15.07 -28.18 28.09
N TYR A 437 13.97 -28.73 27.56
CA TYR A 437 13.97 -29.83 26.60
C TYR A 437 12.68 -29.91 25.76
N ALA A 438 12.74 -30.66 24.67
CA ALA A 438 11.60 -31.15 23.89
C ALA A 438 11.84 -32.60 23.45
N ILE A 439 10.83 -33.46 23.61
CA ILE A 439 10.88 -34.84 23.13
C ILE A 439 10.28 -34.89 21.71
N LEU A 440 11.02 -35.43 20.75
CA LEU A 440 10.66 -35.52 19.34
C LEU A 440 10.46 -36.98 18.95
N THR A 441 9.54 -37.69 19.63
CA THR A 441 9.24 -39.10 19.31
C THR A 441 7.74 -39.32 19.13
N SER A 442 7.41 -40.24 18.22
CA SER A 442 6.05 -40.52 17.76
C SER A 442 5.34 -41.61 18.56
N GLY A 443 5.98 -42.16 19.61
CA GLY A 443 5.44 -43.23 20.45
C GLY A 443 5.28 -42.84 21.92
N ASN A 444 4.49 -43.62 22.67
CA ASN A 444 4.45 -43.53 24.13
C ASN A 444 5.71 -44.18 24.71
N ILE A 445 6.50 -43.40 25.44
CA ILE A 445 7.80 -43.85 25.95
C ILE A 445 7.86 -43.64 27.46
N ALA A 446 8.46 -44.60 28.15
CA ALA A 446 8.83 -44.50 29.55
C ALA A 446 10.20 -45.19 29.71
N GLU A 447 11.28 -44.41 29.58
CA GLU A 447 12.64 -44.93 29.56
C GLU A 447 13.51 -44.20 30.56
N SER A 448 14.39 -44.95 31.23
CA SER A 448 15.42 -44.39 32.11
C SER A 448 16.77 -45.00 31.78
N GLY A 449 17.83 -44.20 31.82
CA GLY A 449 19.14 -44.64 31.36
C GLY A 449 20.25 -43.64 31.65
N VAL A 450 21.48 -44.12 31.51
CA VAL A 450 22.69 -43.29 31.68
C VAL A 450 22.97 -42.52 30.39
N VAL A 451 23.38 -41.26 30.52
CA VAL A 451 23.82 -40.43 29.38
C VAL A 451 25.31 -40.66 29.11
N TYR A 452 25.63 -40.89 27.84
CA TYR A 452 26.98 -40.93 27.30
C TYR A 452 27.24 -39.66 26.47
N ASP A 453 28.30 -38.93 26.82
CA ASP A 453 28.72 -37.73 26.10
C ASP A 453 29.48 -38.11 24.83
N ALA A 454 28.80 -38.08 23.69
CA ALA A 454 29.37 -38.33 22.37
C ALA A 454 29.78 -37.03 21.65
N THR A 455 29.70 -35.87 22.32
CA THR A 455 29.96 -34.57 21.67
C THR A 455 31.41 -34.37 21.23
N LYS A 456 32.34 -35.16 21.76
CA LYS A 456 33.76 -35.16 21.41
C LYS A 456 34.18 -36.33 20.51
N ASP A 457 33.26 -37.24 20.21
CA ASP A 457 33.54 -38.40 19.38
C ASP A 457 33.49 -38.03 17.88
N ASP A 458 34.34 -38.66 17.08
CA ASP A 458 34.23 -38.59 15.61
C ASP A 458 33.14 -39.58 15.13
N LEU A 459 31.91 -39.08 15.08
CA LEU A 459 30.73 -39.88 14.73
C LEU A 459 30.67 -40.28 13.26
N TYR A 460 31.55 -39.75 12.39
CA TYR A 460 31.68 -40.22 11.01
C TYR A 460 32.54 -41.49 10.90
N LYS A 461 33.36 -41.80 11.91
CA LYS A 461 34.29 -42.95 11.92
C LYS A 461 34.24 -43.70 13.25
N ILE A 462 33.14 -44.39 13.49
CA ILE A 462 32.95 -45.20 14.69
C ILE A 462 33.71 -46.53 14.55
N GLY A 463 34.69 -46.76 15.43
CA GLY A 463 35.47 -48.01 15.45
C GLY A 463 34.79 -49.17 16.20
N SER A 464 33.94 -48.87 17.18
CA SER A 464 33.16 -49.86 17.95
C SER A 464 31.89 -49.22 18.51
N TYR A 465 30.77 -49.92 18.41
CA TYR A 465 29.45 -49.43 18.83
C TYR A 465 29.10 -49.80 20.28
N ASN A 466 29.85 -50.70 20.93
CA ASN A 466 29.54 -51.21 22.27
C ASN A 466 29.50 -50.11 23.34
N GLN A 467 30.19 -48.99 23.13
CA GLN A 467 30.19 -47.89 24.09
C GLN A 467 28.83 -47.18 24.22
N PHE A 468 27.98 -47.32 23.21
CA PHE A 468 26.66 -46.70 23.10
C PHE A 468 25.51 -47.59 23.61
N GLU A 469 25.78 -48.89 23.82
CA GLU A 469 24.75 -49.88 24.14
C GLU A 469 23.97 -49.53 25.41
N ASN A 470 22.63 -49.54 25.30
CA ASN A 470 21.68 -49.27 26.38
C ASN A 470 21.86 -47.91 27.09
N LYS A 471 22.38 -46.89 26.39
CA LYS A 471 22.57 -45.53 26.91
C LYS A 471 21.83 -44.48 26.08
N PHE A 472 21.66 -43.30 26.66
CA PHE A 472 21.29 -42.09 25.92
C PHE A 472 22.54 -41.42 25.36
N LEU A 473 22.51 -41.01 24.10
CA LEU A 473 23.68 -40.41 23.43
C LEU A 473 23.53 -38.91 23.31
N LEU A 474 24.43 -38.14 23.93
CA LEU A 474 24.46 -36.69 23.80
C LEU A 474 25.29 -36.28 22.58
N ILE A 475 24.64 -35.68 21.59
CA ILE A 475 25.25 -35.19 20.34
C ILE A 475 25.01 -33.68 20.23
N ASP A 476 26.05 -32.94 19.88
CA ASP A 476 25.97 -31.49 19.77
C ASP A 476 25.68 -31.08 18.31
N GLN A 477 24.52 -30.46 18.08
CA GLN A 477 24.07 -30.09 16.73
C GLN A 477 24.94 -29.01 16.09
N LEU A 478 25.80 -28.33 16.86
CA LEU A 478 26.69 -27.30 16.35
C LEU A 478 27.69 -27.85 15.33
N TYR A 479 28.06 -29.13 15.44
CA TYR A 479 29.12 -29.74 14.62
C TYR A 479 28.61 -30.51 13.39
N TYR A 480 27.29 -30.68 13.24
CA TYR A 480 26.69 -31.54 12.22
C TYR A 480 25.49 -30.86 11.54
N SER A 481 25.33 -31.07 10.24
CA SER A 481 24.09 -30.69 9.53
C SER A 481 22.94 -31.61 9.94
N ASP A 482 21.70 -31.19 9.73
CA ASP A 482 20.52 -31.99 10.11
C ASP A 482 20.48 -33.33 9.36
N THR A 483 20.87 -33.33 8.08
CA THR A 483 21.04 -34.54 7.27
C THR A 483 22.13 -35.47 7.82
N ALA A 484 23.24 -34.89 8.30
CA ALA A 484 24.32 -35.68 8.90
C ALA A 484 23.90 -36.30 10.24
N ILE A 485 23.16 -35.54 11.07
CA ILE A 485 22.61 -36.04 12.34
C ILE A 485 21.70 -37.23 12.07
N GLN A 486 20.75 -37.12 11.13
CA GLN A 486 19.86 -38.23 10.78
C GLN A 486 20.62 -39.47 10.32
N HIS A 487 21.63 -39.29 9.47
CA HIS A 487 22.49 -40.39 9.03
C HIS A 487 23.27 -41.04 10.17
N ILE A 488 23.81 -40.24 11.10
CA ILE A 488 24.55 -40.71 12.29
C ILE A 488 23.63 -41.51 13.21
N ILE A 489 22.44 -40.96 13.53
CA ILE A 489 21.44 -41.63 14.39
C ILE A 489 21.08 -42.99 13.80
N LYS A 490 20.77 -43.04 12.51
CA LYS A 490 20.44 -44.27 11.79
C LYS A 490 21.61 -45.28 11.82
N THR A 491 22.82 -44.82 11.50
CA THR A 491 24.01 -45.68 11.49
C THR A 491 24.30 -46.30 12.86
N ILE A 492 24.11 -45.55 13.95
CA ILE A 492 24.30 -46.06 15.31
C ILE A 492 23.21 -47.07 15.66
N THR A 493 21.94 -46.71 15.43
CA THR A 493 20.77 -47.52 15.82
C THR A 493 20.67 -48.82 15.03
N ASP A 494 21.14 -48.85 13.77
CA ASP A 494 21.27 -50.07 12.96
C ASP A 494 22.31 -51.07 13.49
N ASN A 495 23.32 -50.59 14.25
CA ASN A 495 24.43 -51.42 14.72
C ASN A 495 24.36 -51.76 16.22
N VAL A 496 23.69 -50.93 17.04
CA VAL A 496 23.57 -51.15 18.48
C VAL A 496 22.27 -50.57 19.04
N SER A 497 21.69 -51.26 20.02
CA SER A 497 20.49 -50.78 20.73
C SER A 497 20.85 -49.63 21.68
N VAL A 498 20.33 -48.44 21.40
CA VAL A 498 20.46 -47.25 22.26
C VAL A 498 19.11 -46.92 22.90
N LYS A 499 19.12 -46.22 24.04
CA LYS A 499 17.87 -45.77 24.71
C LYS A 499 17.27 -44.52 24.08
N GLY A 500 18.10 -43.73 23.39
CA GLY A 500 17.70 -42.51 22.72
C GLY A 500 18.88 -41.61 22.42
N VAL A 501 18.64 -40.57 21.64
CA VAL A 501 19.61 -39.55 21.25
C VAL A 501 19.16 -38.20 21.78
N ILE A 502 20.06 -37.55 22.51
CA ILE A 502 19.89 -36.22 23.07
C ILE A 502 20.69 -35.25 22.19
N LEU A 503 20.01 -34.35 21.52
CA LEU A 503 20.57 -33.32 20.66
C LEU A 503 20.68 -32.00 21.43
N VAL A 504 21.85 -31.37 21.41
CA VAL A 504 22.02 -30.03 21.99
C VAL A 504 21.47 -28.99 21.01
N ALA A 505 20.52 -28.16 21.46
CA ALA A 505 19.90 -27.12 20.65
C ALA A 505 20.94 -26.09 20.15
N ARG A 506 20.82 -25.65 18.90
CA ARG A 506 21.60 -24.53 18.34
C ARG A 506 21.28 -23.23 19.09
N SER A 507 22.20 -22.27 19.08
CA SER A 507 21.97 -20.95 19.68
C SER A 507 20.73 -20.29 19.05
N GLY A 508 19.74 -19.92 19.87
CA GLY A 508 18.49 -19.32 19.41
C GLY A 508 17.46 -20.30 18.82
N GLN A 509 17.72 -21.61 18.82
CA GLN A 509 16.73 -22.60 18.39
C GLN A 509 15.57 -22.69 19.39
N ILE A 510 14.34 -22.57 18.89
CA ILE A 510 13.13 -22.75 19.69
C ILE A 510 12.98 -24.23 20.04
N ILE A 511 12.93 -24.55 21.34
CA ILE A 511 12.86 -25.92 21.88
C ILE A 511 11.40 -26.30 22.15
N GLN A 512 10.47 -25.91 21.29
CA GLN A 512 9.05 -26.20 21.47
C GLN A 512 8.51 -26.98 20.28
N ASN A 513 8.09 -28.22 20.53
CA ASN A 513 7.28 -28.99 19.60
C ASN A 513 6.16 -29.68 20.37
N MET A 514 4.93 -29.47 19.91
CA MET A 514 3.77 -30.27 20.34
C MET A 514 3.39 -31.32 19.31
N ILE A 515 3.82 -31.15 18.05
CA ILE A 515 3.58 -32.11 16.98
C ILE A 515 4.89 -32.81 16.67
N VAL A 516 4.84 -34.13 16.54
CA VAL A 516 5.96 -34.95 16.09
C VAL A 516 5.52 -35.73 14.85
N ASP A 517 6.37 -35.71 13.83
CA ASP A 517 6.20 -36.56 12.66
C ASP A 517 6.35 -38.04 13.05
N ALA A 518 5.74 -38.95 12.29
CA ALA A 518 6.07 -40.36 12.37
C ALA A 518 7.45 -40.64 11.77
N ASP A 519 8.51 -40.05 12.33
CA ASP A 519 9.88 -40.44 12.01
C ASP A 519 10.34 -41.55 12.96
N GLU A 520 11.20 -42.42 12.41
CA GLU A 520 11.60 -43.78 12.82
C GLU A 520 11.71 -44.05 14.34
N ASP A 521 11.65 -45.34 14.73
CA ASP A 521 11.58 -45.98 16.08
C ASP A 521 12.52 -45.47 17.21
N ASN A 522 13.29 -44.41 16.96
CA ASN A 522 14.31 -43.84 17.82
C ASN A 522 13.76 -42.70 18.69
N VAL A 523 14.17 -42.71 19.95
CA VAL A 523 13.83 -41.65 20.91
C VAL A 523 14.76 -40.46 20.70
N VAL A 524 14.28 -39.37 20.12
CA VAL A 524 15.05 -38.14 19.94
C VAL A 524 14.59 -37.08 20.94
N ILE A 525 15.52 -36.44 21.62
CA ILE A 525 15.28 -35.39 22.60
C ILE A 525 16.15 -34.20 22.21
N VAL A 526 15.62 -32.99 22.22
CA VAL A 526 16.41 -31.75 22.10
C VAL A 526 16.50 -31.13 23.49
N VAL A 527 17.69 -30.72 23.91
CA VAL A 527 17.93 -30.06 25.21
C VAL A 527 18.57 -28.69 25.03
N SER A 528 18.30 -27.79 25.97
CA SER A 528 18.94 -26.48 25.99
C SER A 528 20.45 -26.58 26.21
N GLN A 529 21.17 -25.51 25.85
CA GLN A 529 22.62 -25.42 26.07
C GLN A 529 22.96 -25.58 27.57
N GLU A 530 22.15 -25.01 28.47
CA GLU A 530 22.31 -25.10 29.92
C GLU A 530 22.17 -26.54 30.44
N ILE A 531 21.14 -27.27 29.98
CA ILE A 531 20.97 -28.68 30.34
C ILE A 531 22.10 -29.53 29.76
N SER A 532 22.53 -29.24 28.53
CA SER A 532 23.66 -29.96 27.92
C SER A 532 24.94 -29.82 28.73
N GLN A 533 25.21 -28.64 29.28
CA GLN A 533 26.38 -28.39 30.13
C GLN A 533 26.27 -29.18 31.44
N THR A 534 25.08 -29.21 32.03
CA THR A 534 24.80 -30.00 33.24
C THR A 534 25.06 -31.50 33.01
N LEU A 535 24.64 -32.04 31.85
CA LEU A 535 24.89 -33.42 31.45
C LEU A 535 26.38 -33.72 31.22
N LYS A 536 27.12 -32.78 30.62
CA LYS A 536 28.57 -32.90 30.35
C LYS A 536 29.41 -32.85 31.64
N GLU A 537 29.02 -32.03 32.60
CA GLU A 537 29.73 -31.87 33.89
C GLU A 537 29.53 -33.05 34.85
N ASN A 538 28.50 -33.88 34.62
CA ASN A 538 28.16 -35.04 35.46
C ASN A 538 28.15 -36.35 34.65
N PRO A 539 29.33 -36.91 34.29
CA PRO A 539 29.41 -38.14 33.52
C PRO A 539 28.73 -39.31 34.24
N GLY A 540 27.88 -40.05 33.51
CA GLY A 540 27.15 -41.17 34.10
C GLY A 540 25.79 -40.79 34.71
N MET A 541 25.35 -39.54 34.56
CA MET A 541 24.03 -39.08 35.02
C MET A 541 22.90 -39.94 34.43
N MET A 542 21.97 -40.32 35.30
CA MET A 542 20.77 -41.05 34.91
C MET A 542 19.65 -40.05 34.62
N ILE A 543 19.02 -40.20 33.47
CA ILE A 543 17.82 -39.46 33.10
C ILE A 543 16.62 -40.39 33.03
N SER A 544 15.43 -39.85 33.29
CA SER A 544 14.16 -40.52 33.04
C SER A 544 13.33 -39.64 32.12
N ILE A 545 12.72 -40.27 31.13
CA ILE A 545 11.79 -39.62 30.21
C ILE A 545 10.46 -40.36 30.22
N LYS A 546 9.39 -39.59 30.10
CA LYS A 546 8.06 -40.10 29.85
C LYS A 546 7.40 -39.20 28.80
N THR A 547 6.80 -39.81 27.78
CA THR A 547 5.96 -39.09 26.83
C THR A 547 4.67 -39.87 26.57
N VAL A 548 3.59 -39.14 26.45
CA VAL A 548 2.28 -39.64 26.02
C VAL A 548 1.89 -38.85 24.79
N VAL A 549 1.68 -39.55 23.68
CA VAL A 549 1.33 -38.98 22.40
C VAL A 549 -0.01 -39.53 21.91
N LYS A 550 -0.73 -38.69 21.18
CA LYS A 550 -2.02 -39.00 20.56
C LYS A 550 -1.89 -38.88 19.04
N PRO A 551 -2.32 -39.88 18.26
CA PRO A 551 -2.29 -39.78 16.80
C PRO A 551 -3.23 -38.66 16.33
N LEU A 552 -2.73 -37.85 15.39
CA LEU A 552 -3.48 -36.85 14.66
C LEU A 552 -4.08 -37.45 13.38
N THR A 553 -5.09 -36.80 12.84
CA THR A 553 -5.59 -37.15 11.50
C THR A 553 -4.53 -36.80 10.45
N SER A 554 -4.45 -37.58 9.38
CA SER A 554 -3.53 -37.34 8.27
C SER A 554 -4.08 -36.31 7.26
N THR A 555 -4.93 -35.39 7.69
CA THR A 555 -5.55 -34.39 6.80
C THR A 555 -5.52 -33.01 7.43
N GLY A 556 -4.90 -32.05 6.73
CA GLY A 556 -4.98 -30.62 7.01
C GLY A 556 -5.99 -29.94 6.06
N TYR A 557 -6.44 -28.74 6.40
CA TYR A 557 -7.44 -27.99 5.64
C TYR A 557 -7.05 -26.53 5.45
N ASN A 558 -6.61 -26.17 4.26
CA ASN A 558 -6.49 -24.75 3.89
C ASN A 558 -7.89 -24.18 3.58
N VAL A 559 -8.15 -22.93 3.94
CA VAL A 559 -9.36 -22.21 3.55
C VAL A 559 -9.01 -21.12 2.55
N VAL A 560 -9.56 -21.22 1.35
CA VAL A 560 -9.14 -20.44 0.20
C VAL A 560 -10.35 -19.93 -0.57
N GLY A 561 -10.42 -18.61 -0.74
CA GLY A 561 -11.51 -17.99 -1.47
C GLY A 561 -11.11 -16.69 -2.15
N ILE A 562 -11.92 -16.28 -3.13
CA ILE A 562 -11.75 -15.07 -3.91
C ILE A 562 -12.91 -14.10 -3.68
N HIS A 563 -12.58 -12.86 -3.39
CA HIS A 563 -13.51 -11.75 -3.39
C HIS A 563 -13.26 -10.92 -4.65
N HIS A 564 -14.26 -10.87 -5.54
CA HIS A 564 -14.09 -10.28 -6.87
C HIS A 564 -13.98 -8.75 -6.80
N GLY A 565 -13.03 -8.19 -7.54
CA GLY A 565 -12.88 -6.75 -7.72
C GLY A 565 -14.03 -6.11 -8.49
N THR A 566 -14.20 -4.79 -8.32
CA THR A 566 -15.28 -4.03 -8.95
C THR A 566 -14.96 -3.48 -10.33
N ASP A 567 -13.67 -3.34 -10.69
CA ASP A 567 -13.26 -2.81 -12.01
C ASP A 567 -13.19 -3.94 -13.04
N PRO A 568 -14.04 -3.96 -14.08
CA PRO A 568 -14.11 -5.06 -15.05
C PRO A 568 -12.83 -5.28 -15.87
N HIS A 569 -11.87 -4.35 -15.84
CA HIS A 569 -10.61 -4.47 -16.57
C HIS A 569 -9.48 -5.12 -15.77
N ILE A 570 -9.52 -4.99 -14.43
CA ILE A 570 -8.48 -5.48 -13.52
C ILE A 570 -9.04 -6.38 -12.41
N SER A 571 -10.34 -6.64 -12.39
CA SER A 571 -10.99 -7.61 -11.49
C SER A 571 -10.46 -9.03 -11.69
N ASP A 572 -9.96 -9.34 -12.88
CA ASP A 572 -9.29 -10.61 -13.16
C ASP A 572 -7.90 -10.70 -12.51
N GLU A 573 -7.31 -9.58 -12.07
CA GLU A 573 -6.06 -9.56 -11.34
C GLU A 573 -6.30 -9.65 -9.84
N ALA A 574 -5.38 -10.29 -9.10
CA ALA A 574 -5.57 -10.58 -7.69
C ALA A 574 -4.37 -10.18 -6.81
N ILE A 575 -4.69 -9.69 -5.62
CA ILE A 575 -3.78 -9.60 -4.47
C ILE A 575 -4.06 -10.80 -3.59
N VAL A 576 -3.05 -11.62 -3.32
CA VAL A 576 -3.17 -12.79 -2.47
C VAL A 576 -2.73 -12.40 -1.05
N VAL A 577 -3.53 -12.72 -0.04
CA VAL A 577 -3.20 -12.45 1.37
C VAL A 577 -3.16 -13.75 2.16
N GLY A 578 -1.98 -14.12 2.63
CA GLY A 578 -1.72 -15.30 3.45
C GLY A 578 -1.91 -15.01 4.93
N MET A 579 -2.69 -15.83 5.62
CA MET A 579 -3.01 -15.67 7.03
C MET A 579 -2.92 -17.01 7.74
N SER A 580 -2.49 -17.00 8.99
CA SER A 580 -2.49 -18.18 9.85
C SER A 580 -3.82 -18.34 10.58
N PHE A 581 -4.21 -19.59 10.87
CA PHE A 581 -5.32 -19.86 11.78
C PHE A 581 -5.02 -20.88 12.89
N ASN A 582 -3.83 -21.50 12.87
CA ASN A 582 -3.40 -22.38 13.94
C ASN A 582 -2.83 -21.58 15.12
N TYR A 583 -3.17 -22.00 16.33
CA TYR A 583 -2.67 -21.36 17.55
C TYR A 583 -2.68 -22.31 18.74
N LEU A 584 -1.79 -22.02 19.70
CA LEU A 584 -1.54 -22.84 20.87
C LEU A 584 -2.04 -22.22 22.19
N ASN A 585 -2.40 -20.94 22.17
CA ASN A 585 -2.72 -20.17 23.35
C ASN A 585 -3.72 -19.05 23.04
N GLN A 586 -4.10 -18.28 24.07
CA GLN A 586 -5.03 -17.15 23.92
C GLN A 586 -4.51 -16.07 22.97
N GLU A 587 -3.20 -15.77 22.99
CA GLU A 587 -2.61 -14.75 22.12
C GLU A 587 -2.77 -15.09 20.63
N GLY A 588 -2.46 -16.33 20.22
CA GLY A 588 -2.68 -16.76 18.84
C GLY A 588 -4.16 -16.81 18.44
N ARG A 589 -5.08 -16.94 19.41
CA ARG A 589 -6.52 -16.81 19.14
C ARG A 589 -6.91 -15.37 18.80
N GLU A 590 -6.30 -14.39 19.46
CA GLU A 590 -6.48 -12.97 19.12
C GLU A 590 -5.89 -12.64 17.74
N VAL A 591 -4.77 -13.27 17.36
CA VAL A 591 -4.21 -13.20 16.00
C VAL A 591 -5.21 -13.73 14.96
N LEU A 592 -5.87 -14.87 15.20
CA LEU A 592 -6.89 -15.36 14.26
C LEU A 592 -8.08 -14.38 14.15
N LYS A 593 -8.57 -13.82 15.26
CA LYS A 593 -9.62 -12.79 15.22
C LYS A 593 -9.19 -11.58 14.40
N PHE A 594 -7.94 -11.15 14.58
CA PHE A 594 -7.34 -10.09 13.80
C PHE A 594 -7.32 -10.44 12.31
N ASN A 595 -6.84 -11.62 11.92
CA ASN A 595 -6.79 -12.06 10.52
C ASN A 595 -8.19 -12.09 9.88
N MET A 596 -9.20 -12.64 10.58
CA MET A 596 -10.58 -12.66 10.10
C MET A 596 -11.16 -11.24 9.93
N LYS A 597 -10.91 -10.34 10.89
CA LYS A 597 -11.38 -8.95 10.82
C LYS A 597 -10.64 -8.16 9.74
N LEU A 598 -9.34 -8.38 9.58
CA LEU A 598 -8.53 -7.77 8.53
C LEU A 598 -9.07 -8.14 7.14
N MET A 599 -9.39 -9.41 6.92
CA MET A 599 -10.05 -9.87 5.68
C MET A 599 -11.39 -9.16 5.46
N GLU A 600 -12.26 -9.09 6.47
CA GLU A 600 -13.55 -8.38 6.38
C GLU A 600 -13.35 -6.91 5.99
N ARG A 601 -12.43 -6.20 6.67
CA ARG A 601 -12.15 -4.79 6.37
C ARG A 601 -11.61 -4.60 4.95
N LEU A 602 -10.79 -5.53 4.45
CA LEU A 602 -10.32 -5.51 3.06
C LEU A 602 -11.46 -5.67 2.04
N CYS A 603 -12.49 -6.45 2.37
CA CYS A 603 -13.69 -6.61 1.52
C CYS A 603 -14.65 -5.40 1.59
N GLU A 604 -14.63 -4.64 2.69
CA GLU A 604 -15.49 -3.46 2.90
C GLU A 604 -14.93 -2.15 2.31
N MET A 605 -13.69 -2.17 1.81
CA MET A 605 -13.01 -0.98 1.30
C MET A 605 -13.72 -0.39 0.07
N SER A 606 -13.80 0.95 0.01
CA SER A 606 -14.60 1.63 -1.02
C SER A 606 -13.96 1.65 -2.41
N ASP A 607 -12.64 1.42 -2.51
CA ASP A 607 -11.86 1.44 -3.75
C ASP A 607 -11.34 0.04 -4.14
N GLN A 608 -12.16 -1.00 -3.96
CA GLN A 608 -11.76 -2.36 -4.30
C GLN A 608 -11.87 -2.64 -5.81
N LYS A 609 -10.83 -2.28 -6.58
CA LYS A 609 -10.82 -2.50 -8.03
C LYS A 609 -10.39 -3.91 -8.44
N ARG A 610 -9.35 -4.46 -7.78
CA ARG A 610 -8.82 -5.82 -8.05
C ARG A 610 -9.45 -6.84 -7.12
N SER A 611 -9.33 -8.11 -7.48
CA SER A 611 -9.77 -9.21 -6.64
C SER A 611 -8.82 -9.45 -5.47
N PHE A 612 -9.34 -9.95 -4.35
CA PHE A 612 -8.55 -10.46 -3.25
C PHE A 612 -8.69 -11.97 -3.17
N ILE A 613 -7.57 -12.68 -3.08
CA ILE A 613 -7.55 -14.11 -2.75
C ILE A 613 -7.06 -14.24 -1.32
N PHE A 614 -7.92 -14.74 -0.44
CA PHE A 614 -7.57 -14.98 0.96
C PHE A 614 -7.16 -16.44 1.15
N LEU A 615 -6.00 -16.64 1.79
CA LEU A 615 -5.43 -17.94 2.11
C LEU A 615 -5.30 -18.06 3.63
N PHE A 616 -6.26 -18.72 4.27
CA PHE A 616 -6.08 -19.18 5.65
C PHE A 616 -5.39 -20.54 5.61
N LEU A 617 -4.12 -20.55 5.99
CA LEU A 617 -3.24 -21.69 5.87
C LEU A 617 -3.23 -22.50 7.16
N ASP A 618 -3.37 -23.82 7.01
CA ASP A 618 -3.22 -24.78 8.10
C ASP A 618 -1.73 -25.14 8.26
N GLY A 619 -1.37 -25.71 9.41
CA GLY A 619 -0.01 -26.15 9.71
C GLY A 619 1.02 -25.03 9.88
N THR A 620 0.61 -23.77 10.11
CA THR A 620 1.56 -22.63 10.20
C THR A 620 2.51 -22.72 11.41
N ILE A 621 2.24 -23.61 12.37
CA ILE A 621 3.09 -23.86 13.53
C ILE A 621 4.28 -24.78 13.17
N ASN A 622 4.23 -25.49 12.03
CA ASN A 622 5.26 -26.44 11.61
C ASN A 622 5.60 -26.28 10.12
N GLU A 623 6.83 -25.85 9.82
CA GLU A 623 7.33 -25.64 8.45
C GLU A 623 7.06 -26.83 7.51
N LYS A 624 7.25 -28.07 7.97
CA LYS A 624 7.08 -29.26 7.12
C LYS A 624 5.62 -29.45 6.68
N GLN A 625 4.70 -29.22 7.59
CA GLN A 625 3.26 -29.49 7.42
C GLN A 625 2.48 -28.23 7.01
N HIS A 626 3.19 -27.13 6.79
CA HIS A 626 2.62 -25.85 6.42
C HIS A 626 1.85 -25.99 5.10
N GLY A 627 0.56 -25.61 5.12
CA GLY A 627 -0.35 -25.75 3.99
C GLY A 627 0.10 -25.00 2.73
N ILE A 628 1.01 -24.03 2.85
CA ILE A 628 1.59 -23.31 1.70
C ILE A 628 2.43 -24.24 0.81
N ASN A 629 3.11 -25.23 1.39
CA ASN A 629 3.92 -26.21 0.68
C ASN A 629 3.07 -27.15 -0.19
N TYR A 630 1.79 -27.30 0.16
CA TYR A 630 0.82 -28.02 -0.65
C TYR A 630 0.22 -27.12 -1.74
N ILE A 631 -0.38 -25.99 -1.36
CA ILE A 631 -1.12 -25.15 -2.32
C ILE A 631 -0.20 -24.49 -3.35
N SER A 632 1.07 -24.23 -3.02
CA SER A 632 2.04 -23.69 -3.99
C SER A 632 2.37 -24.68 -5.11
N LYS A 633 2.25 -25.99 -4.88
CA LYS A 633 2.47 -27.01 -5.92
C LYS A 633 1.38 -26.98 -6.97
N ASP A 634 0.13 -26.72 -6.57
CA ASP A 634 -1.00 -26.54 -7.49
C ASP A 634 -1.91 -25.37 -7.15
N PHE A 635 -1.39 -24.14 -7.33
CA PHE A 635 -2.15 -22.93 -7.03
C PHE A 635 -3.30 -22.76 -8.04
N PRO A 636 -4.56 -22.73 -7.60
CA PRO A 636 -5.73 -22.75 -8.49
C PRO A 636 -6.11 -21.37 -9.04
N TYR A 637 -5.10 -20.60 -9.44
CA TYR A 637 -5.26 -19.33 -10.12
C TYR A 637 -4.06 -19.09 -11.04
N SER A 638 -4.25 -18.33 -12.10
CA SER A 638 -3.15 -18.03 -13.02
C SER A 638 -2.09 -17.16 -12.33
N PRO A 639 -0.82 -17.61 -12.19
CA PRO A 639 0.21 -16.82 -11.54
C PRO A 639 0.49 -15.48 -12.22
N GLN A 640 0.21 -15.36 -13.52
CA GLN A 640 0.37 -14.11 -14.28
C GLN A 640 -0.66 -13.03 -13.91
N LYS A 641 -1.80 -13.45 -13.35
CA LYS A 641 -2.87 -12.55 -12.88
C LYS A 641 -2.67 -12.16 -11.41
N ILE A 642 -1.67 -12.71 -10.72
CA ILE A 642 -1.38 -12.39 -9.32
C ILE A 642 -0.35 -11.28 -9.28
N GLN A 643 -0.70 -10.17 -8.65
CA GLN A 643 0.18 -9.00 -8.57
C GLN A 643 1.18 -9.10 -7.42
N VAL A 644 0.75 -9.67 -6.29
CA VAL A 644 1.59 -9.91 -5.10
C VAL A 644 0.93 -10.94 -4.18
N TYR A 645 1.75 -11.68 -3.47
CA TYR A 645 1.39 -12.43 -2.27
C TYR A 645 1.91 -11.67 -1.04
N VAL A 646 0.99 -11.18 -0.21
CA VAL A 646 1.31 -10.58 1.09
C VAL A 646 1.22 -11.68 2.13
N ASP A 647 2.37 -12.12 2.62
CA ASP A 647 2.47 -13.17 3.62
C ASP A 647 2.39 -12.59 5.03
N LEU A 648 1.31 -12.91 5.75
CA LEU A 648 1.08 -12.53 7.13
C LEU A 648 1.08 -13.75 8.07
N THR A 649 1.49 -14.94 7.62
CA THR A 649 1.43 -16.16 8.45
C THR A 649 2.36 -16.09 9.66
N SER A 650 3.42 -15.28 9.57
CA SER A 650 4.41 -15.05 10.63
C SER A 650 3.97 -13.99 11.66
N ILE A 651 2.74 -13.45 11.55
CA ILE A 651 2.12 -12.67 12.62
C ILE A 651 1.66 -13.65 13.70
N ASN A 652 2.33 -13.64 14.85
CA ASN A 652 2.13 -14.62 15.93
C ASN A 652 1.87 -13.97 17.31
N HIS A 653 1.99 -12.65 17.43
CA HIS A 653 1.94 -11.96 18.70
C HIS A 653 0.95 -10.78 18.68
N GLU A 654 0.10 -10.69 19.71
CA GLU A 654 -0.86 -9.59 19.88
C GLU A 654 -0.13 -8.27 20.16
N ARG A 655 0.96 -8.37 20.93
CA ARG A 655 1.85 -7.27 21.31
C ARG A 655 3.27 -7.66 20.96
N PHE A 656 3.97 -6.79 20.24
CA PHE A 656 5.30 -7.07 19.70
C PHE A 656 6.22 -5.85 19.77
N GLY A 657 7.52 -6.11 19.66
CA GLY A 657 8.58 -5.11 19.70
C GLY A 657 9.17 -4.81 18.31
N GLU A 658 9.32 -5.87 17.52
CA GLU A 658 9.95 -5.83 16.20
C GLU A 658 9.06 -6.46 15.14
N ILE A 659 9.25 -6.03 13.89
CA ILE A 659 8.59 -6.61 12.72
C ILE A 659 9.62 -7.39 11.92
N GLU A 660 9.31 -8.64 11.60
CA GLU A 660 10.03 -9.39 10.56
C GLU A 660 9.54 -8.92 9.21
N PHE A 661 10.47 -8.52 8.35
CA PHE A 661 10.11 -7.92 7.07
C PHE A 661 11.02 -8.38 5.95
N SER A 662 10.43 -8.70 4.79
CA SER A 662 11.18 -8.99 3.57
C SER A 662 10.45 -8.56 2.30
N THR A 663 11.21 -7.90 1.42
CA THR A 663 10.82 -7.55 0.04
C THR A 663 11.73 -8.23 -0.98
N ALA A 664 12.61 -9.13 -0.55
CA ALA A 664 13.60 -9.77 -1.42
C ALA A 664 12.94 -10.59 -2.55
N GLN A 665 11.71 -11.08 -2.32
CA GLN A 665 10.89 -11.83 -3.27
C GLN A 665 9.98 -10.93 -4.13
N ALA A 666 10.11 -9.61 -4.01
CA ALA A 666 9.37 -8.61 -4.77
C ALA A 666 10.34 -7.77 -5.64
N PRO A 667 10.94 -8.36 -6.69
CA PRO A 667 11.97 -7.68 -7.49
C PRO A 667 11.39 -6.49 -8.26
N ALA A 668 12.24 -5.52 -8.62
CA ALA A 668 11.82 -4.32 -9.37
C ALA A 668 11.18 -4.62 -10.75
N THR A 669 11.38 -5.83 -11.29
CA THR A 669 10.69 -6.31 -12.50
C THR A 669 9.21 -6.64 -12.26
N ARG A 670 8.80 -6.80 -10.99
CA ARG A 670 7.43 -6.96 -10.50
C ARG A 670 7.01 -5.69 -9.77
N GLN A 671 6.77 -4.63 -10.54
CA GLN A 671 6.63 -3.27 -10.02
C GLN A 671 5.52 -3.09 -8.99
N PHE A 672 4.39 -3.77 -9.15
CA PHE A 672 3.30 -3.74 -8.16
C PHE A 672 3.78 -4.23 -6.79
N ALA A 673 4.29 -5.47 -6.74
CA ALA A 673 4.80 -6.07 -5.51
C ALA A 673 5.97 -5.28 -4.92
N TRP A 674 6.91 -4.84 -5.78
CA TRP A 674 8.06 -4.04 -5.35
C TRP A 674 7.60 -2.72 -4.73
N SER A 675 6.68 -2.00 -5.37
CA SER A 675 6.17 -0.73 -4.84
C SER A 675 5.40 -0.92 -3.54
N LEU A 676 4.53 -1.93 -3.48
CA LEU A 676 3.76 -2.26 -2.28
C LEU A 676 4.69 -2.61 -1.11
N GLY A 677 5.73 -3.42 -1.35
CA GLY A 677 6.76 -3.74 -0.35
C GLY A 677 7.48 -2.49 0.16
N HIS A 678 7.91 -1.58 -0.72
CA HIS A 678 8.59 -0.37 -0.27
C HIS A 678 7.67 0.64 0.43
N GLN A 679 6.38 0.63 0.11
CA GLN A 679 5.41 1.41 0.87
C GLN A 679 5.20 0.87 2.27
N PHE A 680 5.21 -0.46 2.44
CA PHE A 680 5.29 -1.08 3.77
C PHE A 680 6.54 -0.62 4.52
N ASP A 681 7.73 -0.80 3.94
CA ASP A 681 9.02 -0.37 4.54
C ASP A 681 8.99 1.10 4.97
N SER A 682 8.58 1.99 4.06
CA SER A 682 8.50 3.43 4.31
C SER A 682 7.53 3.77 5.45
N LYS A 683 6.34 3.16 5.47
CA LYS A 683 5.31 3.43 6.49
C LYS A 683 5.70 2.88 7.86
N LEU A 684 6.27 1.68 7.89
CA LEU A 684 6.79 1.08 9.12
C LEU A 684 7.92 1.95 9.71
N ASN A 685 8.89 2.38 8.89
CA ASN A 685 9.94 3.30 9.33
C ASN A 685 9.38 4.65 9.80
N GLN A 686 8.42 5.25 9.08
CA GLN A 686 7.81 6.53 9.43
C GLN A 686 7.09 6.48 10.79
N LYS A 687 6.46 5.34 11.10
CA LYS A 687 5.78 5.10 12.37
C LYS A 687 6.74 4.71 13.51
N GLY A 688 8.01 4.49 13.20
CA GLY A 688 9.05 4.19 14.18
C GLY A 688 9.13 2.71 14.57
N TYR A 689 8.65 1.79 13.73
CA TYR A 689 8.84 0.35 13.96
C TYR A 689 10.32 -0.02 13.80
N THR A 690 10.80 -0.90 14.67
CA THR A 690 12.08 -1.59 14.49
C THR A 690 11.84 -2.80 13.61
N MET A 691 12.58 -2.92 12.50
CA MET A 691 12.43 -4.03 11.56
C MET A 691 13.66 -4.93 11.59
N GLN A 692 13.41 -6.23 11.71
CA GLN A 692 14.38 -7.29 11.46
C GLN A 692 14.21 -7.77 10.02
N LEU A 693 15.20 -7.47 9.18
CA LEU A 693 15.20 -7.94 7.79
C LEU A 693 15.50 -9.43 7.75
N LEU A 694 14.66 -10.20 7.04
CA LEU A 694 14.89 -11.63 6.86
C LEU A 694 16.07 -11.85 5.90
N GLU A 695 17.08 -12.59 6.35
CA GLU A 695 18.31 -12.84 5.59
C GLU A 695 18.11 -13.87 4.48
N THR A 696 18.74 -13.62 3.33
CA THR A 696 18.86 -14.60 2.25
C THR A 696 19.93 -15.64 2.59
N LYS A 697 19.56 -16.93 2.58
CA LYS A 697 20.48 -18.06 2.83
C LYS A 697 20.70 -18.89 1.58
N TYR A 698 21.90 -19.46 1.45
CA TYR A 698 22.20 -20.44 0.39
C TYR A 698 22.27 -21.83 1.03
N ILE A 699 21.31 -22.69 0.69
CA ILE A 699 21.15 -24.03 1.26
C ILE A 699 21.06 -25.03 0.09
N ASP A 700 21.91 -26.06 0.11
CA ASP A 700 21.88 -27.18 -0.85
C ASP A 700 21.82 -26.79 -2.34
N GLY A 701 22.55 -25.75 -2.73
CA GLY A 701 22.61 -25.31 -4.12
C GLY A 701 21.54 -24.30 -4.54
N SER A 702 20.66 -23.90 -3.62
CA SER A 702 19.56 -22.98 -3.87
C SER A 702 19.59 -21.78 -2.93
N TYR A 703 19.19 -20.61 -3.44
CA TYR A 703 18.99 -19.41 -2.62
C TYR A 703 17.58 -19.42 -2.02
N TYR A 704 17.47 -19.14 -0.74
CA TYR A 704 16.22 -18.88 -0.04
C TYR A 704 16.26 -17.42 0.39
N PHE A 705 15.29 -16.62 -0.06
CA PHE A 705 15.27 -15.17 0.17
C PHE A 705 14.90 -14.81 1.61
N THR A 706 14.25 -15.73 2.31
CA THR A 706 14.07 -15.71 3.75
C THR A 706 14.58 -17.02 4.36
N GLN A 707 14.64 -17.08 5.68
CA GLN A 707 15.12 -18.26 6.42
C GLN A 707 14.07 -19.37 6.60
N HIS A 708 12.80 -19.10 6.27
CA HIS A 708 11.69 -20.06 6.37
C HIS A 708 11.35 -20.61 4.98
N GLU A 709 11.26 -21.93 4.82
CA GLU A 709 10.96 -22.54 3.52
C GLU A 709 9.55 -22.15 3.04
N SER A 710 8.60 -22.10 3.97
CA SER A 710 7.20 -21.72 3.73
C SER A 710 7.04 -20.35 3.07
N ASP A 711 7.72 -19.31 3.57
CA ASP A 711 7.73 -17.95 3.00
C ASP A 711 8.15 -17.91 1.51
N ASN A 712 8.99 -18.87 1.09
CA ASN A 712 9.58 -18.90 -0.25
C ASN A 712 8.77 -19.77 -1.23
N ALA A 713 7.79 -20.52 -0.73
CA ALA A 713 7.13 -21.58 -1.49
C ALA A 713 6.37 -21.06 -2.73
N LEU A 714 5.57 -19.99 -2.60
CA LEU A 714 4.82 -19.44 -3.75
C LEU A 714 5.73 -18.77 -4.78
N PHE A 715 6.81 -18.12 -4.34
CA PHE A 715 7.77 -17.49 -5.25
C PHE A 715 8.52 -18.54 -6.07
N TRP A 716 9.08 -19.56 -5.42
CA TRP A 716 9.85 -20.60 -6.13
C TRP A 716 8.98 -21.52 -6.97
N ASN A 717 7.84 -21.97 -6.44
CA ASN A 717 7.01 -22.94 -7.15
C ASN A 717 6.15 -22.31 -8.26
N ARG A 718 5.77 -21.02 -8.12
CA ARG A 718 4.82 -20.36 -9.02
C ARG A 718 5.28 -19.02 -9.60
N GLY A 719 6.43 -18.48 -9.17
CA GLY A 719 6.93 -17.19 -9.65
C GLY A 719 6.07 -16.01 -9.21
N ILE A 720 5.29 -16.19 -8.15
CA ILE A 720 4.42 -15.16 -7.56
C ILE A 720 5.29 -14.29 -6.63
N PRO A 721 5.37 -12.96 -6.85
CA PRO A 721 6.18 -12.11 -6.00
C PRO A 721 5.59 -12.00 -4.59
N THR A 722 6.45 -12.07 -3.58
CA THR A 722 6.05 -12.16 -2.16
C THR A 722 6.59 -10.98 -1.35
N VAL A 723 5.76 -10.45 -0.45
CA VAL A 723 6.16 -9.52 0.62
C VAL A 723 5.81 -10.18 1.95
N VAL A 724 6.79 -10.33 2.85
CA VAL A 724 6.61 -11.03 4.13
C VAL A 724 6.55 -10.02 5.27
N LEU A 725 5.56 -10.18 6.15
CA LEU A 725 5.37 -9.41 7.38
C LEU A 725 5.12 -10.38 8.55
N GLY A 726 5.98 -10.33 9.56
CA GLY A 726 5.87 -11.09 10.80
C GLY A 726 6.05 -10.22 12.04
N THR A 727 5.79 -10.80 13.21
CA THR A 727 5.90 -10.09 14.49
C THR A 727 6.84 -10.82 15.44
N LEU A 728 7.75 -10.08 16.08
CA LEU A 728 8.67 -10.61 17.09
C LEU A 728 8.53 -9.89 18.43
N LYS A 729 8.56 -10.67 19.51
CA LYS A 729 8.61 -10.12 20.87
C LYS A 729 10.02 -9.67 21.24
N THR A 730 10.10 -8.54 21.92
CA THR A 730 11.32 -8.07 22.58
C THR A 730 11.05 -7.79 24.06
N GLU A 731 12.04 -7.28 24.79
CA GLU A 731 11.88 -6.88 26.20
C GLU A 731 10.78 -5.81 26.38
N THR A 732 10.59 -4.95 25.37
CA THR A 732 9.54 -3.94 25.33
C THR A 732 8.64 -4.18 24.13
N ASN A 733 7.36 -4.45 24.35
CA ASN A 733 6.38 -4.69 23.28
C ASN A 733 5.40 -3.50 23.17
N PRO A 734 5.80 -2.35 22.58
CA PRO A 734 4.98 -1.15 22.53
C PRO A 734 3.84 -1.23 21.50
N TRP A 735 3.97 -2.06 20.47
CA TRP A 735 3.05 -2.11 19.32
C TRP A 735 1.96 -3.16 19.50
N SER A 736 0.81 -2.93 18.87
CA SER A 736 -0.33 -3.86 18.84
C SER A 736 -0.70 -4.29 17.42
N LEU A 737 -1.49 -5.36 17.30
CA LEU A 737 -2.05 -5.79 16.02
C LEU A 737 -2.90 -4.72 15.33
N ASP A 738 -3.65 -3.91 16.06
CA ASP A 738 -4.46 -2.83 15.46
C ASP A 738 -3.55 -1.75 14.82
N ASP A 739 -2.41 -1.45 15.44
CA ASP A 739 -1.43 -0.51 14.88
C ASP A 739 -0.88 -1.02 13.54
N LEU A 740 -0.51 -2.30 13.47
CA LEU A 740 -0.01 -2.95 12.25
C LEU A 740 -1.10 -3.10 11.20
N GLY A 741 -2.30 -3.54 11.61
CA GLY A 741 -3.46 -3.69 10.75
C GLY A 741 -3.83 -2.41 10.04
N SER A 742 -3.72 -1.25 10.71
CA SER A 742 -3.97 0.04 10.08
C SER A 742 -3.01 0.35 8.94
N ILE A 743 -1.75 -0.09 9.05
CA ILE A 743 -0.75 0.07 8.00
C ILE A 743 -1.01 -0.91 6.86
N ILE A 744 -1.37 -2.17 7.17
CA ILE A 744 -1.73 -3.18 6.16
C ILE A 744 -2.91 -2.70 5.33
N LEU A 745 -4.00 -2.28 5.99
CA LEU A 745 -5.18 -1.76 5.32
C LEU A 745 -4.86 -0.52 4.49
N GLU A 746 -4.11 0.45 5.04
CA GLU A 746 -3.74 1.67 4.33
C GLU A 746 -2.87 1.37 3.09
N VAL A 747 -1.83 0.56 3.23
CA VAL A 747 -0.88 0.26 2.13
C VAL A 747 -1.57 -0.55 1.04
N ILE A 748 -2.32 -1.59 1.40
CA ILE A 748 -3.03 -2.41 0.40
C ILE A 748 -4.07 -1.56 -0.33
N ASN A 749 -4.88 -0.77 0.38
CA ASN A 749 -5.91 0.06 -0.23
C ASN A 749 -5.32 1.13 -1.17
N ASN A 750 -4.28 1.83 -0.71
CA ASN A 750 -3.58 2.83 -1.53
C ASN A 750 -2.92 2.22 -2.78
N ASN A 751 -2.71 0.90 -2.81
CA ASN A 751 -2.14 0.17 -3.95
C ASN A 751 -3.15 -0.65 -4.75
N ASN A 752 -4.42 -0.70 -4.33
CA ASN A 752 -5.46 -1.44 -5.02
C ASN A 752 -6.03 -0.67 -6.22
N TYR A 753 -5.16 -0.05 -7.00
CA TYR A 753 -5.52 0.76 -8.15
C TYR A 753 -5.52 0.01 -9.47
#